data_AF-A0A0A2W3U3-F1
#
_entry.id   AF-A0A0A2W3U3-F1
#
_cell.length_a   1.000
_cell.length_b   1.000
_cell.length_c   1.000
_cell.angle_alpha   90.00
_cell.angle_beta   90.00
_cell.angle_gamma   90.00
#
_symmetry.space_group_name_H-M   'P 1'
#
loop_
_entity.id
_entity.type
_entity.pdbx_description
1 polymer ?
#
loop_
_entity_poly.entity_id
_entity_poly.type
_entity_poly.pdbx_seq_one_letter_code
_entity_poly.pdbx_strand_id
1 'polypeptide(L)'
;MRDVTAQLRDAVVGRLKALPGASAARRLCAIVDGNFDDTQTHSAAMKAWLAFWASSMHQPMLYRLQQVSSRRLLSTLTAEFRRELPQEEARLAGYGLAALIDGLWLRAALSGKPFDRKAASVLTTQFINQHLIAALYIDGGYVAARSGKTFETINPANGEVLAVVQAAGREDVDHAVAAAKKGQKVWAAKTPVERARILRRAVEILRERNDELAELETLDTGKAFSETSSVDIVTGADVLEYYAGLTTTLEGQQIPLRDSSFVYTRREPLGVVAGIGAWNYPIQIALWKSAPALAAGNAMIFKPSEVTPLTALKLAEIYTEAGVPDGVFNVLPGLGAETGQRLTEHPGIAKVSFTGGVVSGKKVMANAAGSTLKQVTMELGGKSPLVIFDDADLNLAADIAMMANFYSSGQVCTNGTRVFIPAALKAEFEKKIVERVGRIRAGDVMDPQTNFGPLVSFPHRENVMRYIESGREEGATLLCGGDKLRGEGFDNGAWVAPTVFTDCRDEMKIVREEIFGPVMSILSYDSEEEVIRRANDTDYGLAAGVVTNDLTRAHRVIHQLEAGICWINTWGESAAEMPVGGYKHSGIGRENGLMTLQSYTQVNVLLLEAGGPDYRFDFRTQMPAALAFPLQGRRYNWAYETDPEPFMNNRRMECGRGKGLGGSSLINGMCYIRGNAMDLDNWASMPGLENWSYLDCLPYYRKAETRDIGPNDYHGGEGPVSVTTPKQGNNPLFHAMIEAGVEAGYPRTDDLNGYQQEGFGPMDRTVTPKGRRASTARGYLDEAKQRANLTIVTHATTDRIIFDNLRAVGVEYLVKDTPVHSVAKARKEVLLSAGAIASPQILQRSGVGDAEFLASMEIPVIHDLPGVGENLQDHLEMYLQYECKEPVSLYPALQWYNQPKIGAEWLFNGTGVGASNQFEAGGFIRSRAEFSWPNIQYHFLPVAINYNGSNAVKEHGFQCHVGSMRSPSRGRVKLKSRDPHEHPSILFNYMSHEQDWQEFRDAIRITREIMRQPALDKYRGREISPGLDCQTDEQLDEFVRNHAETAFHPCGSCKMGHDEMAVVDEQGRVHGLQGLRVVDASIMPQIITGNLNATTIMIGEKIADAIRNKAPLPRSTARYYKAEQAPVRKEPVRKIQRITVPHIEIKCFPRDLTDEQKQAVASEMCDVLKKHFGSKDESLSVALKMVEQSNWKAEVWDTQIAPEMDSLLKKPGYSL
;
A
#
# COMPACT_ATOMS: atom_id res chain seq x y z
N MET A 1 40.38 -14.38 72.16
CA MET A 1 40.70 -14.44 70.70
C MET A 1 39.87 -15.46 69.96
N ARG A 2 39.96 -16.78 70.23
CA ARG A 2 39.10 -17.79 69.55
C ARG A 2 37.62 -17.43 69.64
N ASP A 3 37.17 -16.95 70.80
CA ASP A 3 35.77 -16.56 71.04
C ASP A 3 35.35 -15.32 70.22
N VAL A 4 36.27 -14.38 70.01
CA VAL A 4 36.02 -13.16 69.21
C VAL A 4 35.85 -13.50 67.73
N THR A 5 36.68 -14.39 67.20
CA THR A 5 36.54 -14.90 65.82
C THR A 5 35.27 -15.75 65.65
N ALA A 6 34.82 -16.44 66.70
CA ALA A 6 33.55 -17.16 66.71
C ALA A 6 32.35 -16.19 66.73
N GLN A 7 32.39 -15.13 67.56
CA GLN A 7 31.35 -14.10 67.63
C GLN A 7 31.14 -13.39 66.29
N LEU A 8 32.22 -12.95 65.63
CA LEU A 8 32.14 -12.34 64.28
C LEU A 8 31.53 -13.28 63.24
N ARG A 9 31.95 -14.55 63.25
CA ARG A 9 31.38 -15.60 62.40
C ARG A 9 29.87 -15.74 62.64
N ASP A 10 29.45 -15.81 63.90
CA ASP A 10 28.06 -16.10 64.26
C ASP A 10 27.15 -14.89 64.03
N ALA A 11 27.66 -13.66 64.19
CA ALA A 11 26.97 -12.43 63.79
C ALA A 11 26.70 -12.38 62.27
N VAL A 12 27.72 -12.62 61.44
CA VAL A 12 27.58 -12.62 59.97
C VAL A 12 26.70 -13.79 59.50
N VAL A 13 26.92 -15.01 60.00
CA VAL A 13 26.14 -16.19 59.62
C VAL A 13 24.68 -16.08 60.09
N GLY A 14 24.42 -15.52 61.27
CA GLY A 14 23.07 -15.25 61.76
C GLY A 14 22.29 -14.30 60.84
N ARG A 15 22.90 -13.16 60.48
CA ARG A 15 22.29 -12.18 59.56
C ARG A 15 22.06 -12.74 58.16
N LEU A 16 23.01 -13.50 57.61
CA LEU A 16 22.84 -14.14 56.30
C LEU A 16 21.79 -15.27 56.27
N LYS A 17 21.53 -15.93 57.41
CA LYS A 17 20.45 -16.92 57.57
C LYS A 17 19.08 -16.28 57.73
N ALA A 18 19.01 -15.07 58.29
CA ALA A 18 17.77 -14.29 58.41
C ALA A 18 17.35 -13.61 57.08
N LEU A 19 18.17 -13.73 56.03
CA LEU A 19 17.94 -13.12 54.71
C LEU A 19 17.97 -14.17 53.56
N PRO A 20 17.15 -15.24 53.61
CA PRO A 20 16.93 -16.10 52.44
C PRO A 20 16.25 -15.28 51.33
N GLY A 21 16.66 -15.46 50.07
CA GLY A 21 16.09 -14.74 48.91
C GLY A 21 16.56 -13.30 48.69
N ALA A 22 17.09 -12.61 49.70
CA ALA A 22 17.49 -11.20 49.56
C ALA A 22 18.58 -10.96 48.48
N SER A 23 18.53 -9.78 47.85
CA SER A 23 19.49 -9.36 46.79
C SER A 23 20.94 -9.34 47.26
N ALA A 24 21.88 -9.46 46.32
CA ALA A 24 23.32 -9.44 46.63
C ALA A 24 23.73 -8.17 47.39
N ALA A 25 23.22 -7.00 46.98
CA ALA A 25 23.46 -5.73 47.67
C ALA A 25 23.05 -5.79 49.15
N ARG A 26 21.82 -6.24 49.44
CA ARG A 26 21.28 -6.33 50.81
C ARG A 26 22.05 -7.35 51.66
N ARG A 27 22.49 -8.46 51.06
CA ARG A 27 23.31 -9.49 51.72
C ARG A 27 24.75 -9.03 51.97
N LEU A 28 25.36 -8.29 51.04
CA LEU A 28 26.67 -7.66 51.21
C LEU A 28 26.63 -6.59 52.32
N CYS A 29 25.60 -5.74 52.36
CA CYS A 29 25.38 -4.81 53.47
C CYS A 29 25.23 -5.56 54.82
N ALA A 30 24.47 -6.65 54.88
CA ALA A 30 24.34 -7.46 56.10
C ALA A 30 25.67 -8.08 56.58
N ILE A 31 26.58 -8.44 55.66
CA ILE A 31 27.95 -8.89 55.99
C ILE A 31 28.76 -7.72 56.53
N VAL A 32 28.75 -6.56 55.85
CA VAL A 32 29.41 -5.32 56.29
C VAL A 32 28.98 -4.94 57.69
N ASP A 33 27.68 -4.84 57.96
CA ASP A 33 27.14 -4.49 59.27
C ASP A 33 27.52 -5.53 60.34
N GLY A 34 27.67 -6.80 59.96
CA GLY A 34 28.11 -7.87 60.84
C GLY A 34 29.58 -7.74 61.27
N ASN A 35 30.42 -7.10 60.45
CA ASN A 35 31.80 -6.76 60.78
C ASN A 35 31.92 -5.45 61.60
N PHE A 36 30.88 -4.61 61.58
CA PHE A 36 30.80 -3.33 62.32
C PHE A 36 29.83 -3.37 63.52
N ASP A 37 29.59 -4.55 64.08
CA ASP A 37 28.70 -4.74 65.22
C ASP A 37 29.21 -4.05 66.50
N ASP A 38 28.29 -3.68 67.41
CA ASP A 38 28.62 -2.95 68.64
C ASP A 38 29.56 -3.74 69.58
N THR A 39 29.51 -5.07 69.50
CA THR A 39 30.44 -5.97 70.20
C THR A 39 31.88 -5.90 69.68
N GLN A 40 32.08 -5.51 68.42
CA GLN A 40 33.39 -5.47 67.75
C GLN A 40 33.99 -4.05 67.69
N THR A 41 33.14 -3.02 67.75
CA THR A 41 33.52 -1.60 67.61
C THR A 41 33.75 -0.90 68.96
N HIS A 42 33.58 -1.60 70.09
CA HIS A 42 33.96 -1.09 71.40
C HIS A 42 35.49 -1.02 71.59
N SER A 43 35.99 0.05 72.24
CA SER A 43 37.43 0.38 72.32
C SER A 43 38.32 -0.77 72.84
N ALA A 44 37.82 -1.58 73.78
CA ALA A 44 38.55 -2.74 74.31
C ALA A 44 38.71 -3.87 73.27
N ALA A 45 37.67 -4.15 72.48
CA ALA A 45 37.71 -5.15 71.41
C ALA A 45 38.66 -4.73 70.29
N MET A 46 38.62 -3.44 69.91
CA MET A 46 39.50 -2.87 68.89
C MET A 46 41.00 -2.96 69.27
N LYS A 47 41.33 -2.66 70.54
CA LYS A 47 42.70 -2.82 71.07
C LYS A 47 43.15 -4.28 71.11
N ALA A 48 42.27 -5.20 71.50
CA ALA A 48 42.57 -6.64 71.53
C ALA A 48 42.85 -7.19 70.12
N TRP A 49 42.07 -6.76 69.12
CA TRP A 49 42.32 -7.07 67.72
C TRP A 49 43.63 -6.45 67.20
N LEU A 50 43.91 -5.16 67.44
CA LEU A 50 45.20 -4.55 67.06
C LEU A 50 46.40 -5.33 67.64
N ALA A 51 46.33 -5.70 68.92
CA ALA A 51 47.37 -6.50 69.57
C ALA A 51 47.51 -7.90 68.92
N PHE A 52 46.40 -8.51 68.50
CA PHE A 52 46.41 -9.76 67.74
C PHE A 52 47.06 -9.63 66.36
N TRP A 53 46.74 -8.58 65.58
CA TRP A 53 47.34 -8.33 64.26
C TRP A 53 48.84 -8.01 64.35
N ALA A 54 49.28 -7.30 65.40
CA ALA A 54 50.70 -7.09 65.67
C ALA A 54 51.40 -8.39 66.08
N SER A 55 50.76 -9.21 66.92
CA SER A 55 51.35 -10.47 67.43
C SER A 55 51.35 -11.60 66.39
N SER A 56 50.39 -11.62 65.45
CA SER A 56 50.24 -12.69 64.47
C SER A 56 51.42 -12.80 63.52
N MET A 57 52.08 -11.68 63.20
CA MET A 57 53.31 -11.65 62.39
C MET A 57 54.50 -12.39 63.03
N HIS A 58 54.45 -12.64 64.35
CA HIS A 58 55.54 -13.26 65.12
C HIS A 58 55.15 -14.60 65.78
N GLN A 59 53.89 -15.05 65.61
CA GLN A 59 53.33 -16.22 66.29
C GLN A 59 52.65 -17.15 65.26
N PRO A 60 53.28 -18.29 64.87
CA PRO A 60 52.77 -19.15 63.79
C PRO A 60 51.32 -19.65 63.97
N MET A 61 50.86 -19.85 65.20
CA MET A 61 49.47 -20.25 65.47
C MET A 61 48.48 -19.10 65.21
N LEU A 62 48.84 -17.88 65.60
CA LEU A 62 48.00 -16.69 65.40
C LEU A 62 47.97 -16.29 63.92
N TYR A 63 49.09 -16.42 63.21
CA TYR A 63 49.17 -16.25 61.76
C TYR A 63 48.19 -17.15 61.00
N ARG A 64 48.15 -18.46 61.33
CA ARG A 64 47.20 -19.40 60.73
C ARG A 64 45.74 -19.02 61.01
N LEU A 65 45.41 -18.57 62.23
CA LEU A 65 44.06 -18.12 62.58
C LEU A 65 43.65 -16.89 61.77
N GLN A 66 44.54 -15.92 61.59
CA GLN A 66 44.30 -14.74 60.76
C GLN A 66 44.06 -15.12 59.29
N GLN A 67 44.92 -15.96 58.70
CA GLN A 67 44.75 -16.42 57.31
C GLN A 67 43.41 -17.11 57.07
N VAL A 68 42.93 -17.94 58.01
CA VAL A 68 41.62 -18.59 57.90
C VAL A 68 40.48 -17.58 57.98
N SER A 69 40.58 -16.57 58.84
CA SER A 69 39.57 -15.51 58.97
C SER A 69 39.45 -14.67 57.69
N SER A 70 40.57 -14.14 57.19
CA SER A 70 40.58 -13.29 55.98
C SER A 70 40.15 -14.06 54.73
N ARG A 71 40.59 -15.32 54.54
CA ARG A 71 40.12 -16.17 53.44
C ARG A 71 38.62 -16.41 53.50
N ARG A 72 38.05 -16.58 54.69
CA ARG A 72 36.61 -16.80 54.87
C ARG A 72 35.79 -15.56 54.56
N LEU A 73 36.21 -14.37 55.03
CA LEU A 73 35.53 -13.11 54.71
C LEU A 73 35.54 -12.88 53.20
N LEU A 74 36.73 -12.93 52.58
CA LEU A 74 36.89 -12.78 51.13
C LEU A 74 36.06 -13.79 50.33
N SER A 75 36.07 -15.07 50.72
CA SER A 75 35.28 -16.11 50.06
C SER A 75 33.79 -15.88 50.18
N THR A 76 33.33 -15.26 51.28
CA THR A 76 31.90 -14.93 51.48
C THR A 76 31.52 -13.72 50.61
N LEU A 77 32.31 -12.64 50.65
CA LEU A 77 32.07 -11.45 49.82
C LEU A 77 32.14 -11.75 48.32
N THR A 78 33.11 -12.54 47.88
CA THR A 78 33.23 -12.98 46.47
C THR A 78 32.05 -13.87 46.07
N ALA A 79 31.53 -14.72 46.98
CA ALA A 79 30.36 -15.55 46.69
C ALA A 79 29.07 -14.72 46.54
N GLU A 80 28.88 -13.68 47.36
CA GLU A 80 27.71 -12.79 47.22
C GLU A 80 27.84 -11.85 46.02
N PHE A 81 29.02 -11.28 45.72
CA PHE A 81 29.21 -10.51 44.48
C PHE A 81 29.02 -11.35 43.21
N ARG A 82 29.39 -12.64 43.22
CA ARG A 82 29.18 -13.57 42.10
C ARG A 82 27.71 -13.82 41.73
N ARG A 83 26.76 -13.35 42.55
CA ARG A 83 25.33 -13.42 42.24
C ARG A 83 24.94 -12.45 41.13
N GLU A 84 25.64 -11.32 41.00
CA GLU A 84 25.35 -10.27 40.01
C GLU A 84 26.56 -9.96 39.09
N LEU A 85 27.78 -10.41 39.43
CA LEU A 85 29.01 -10.09 38.70
C LEU A 85 29.75 -11.33 38.15
N PRO A 86 30.39 -11.24 36.97
CA PRO A 86 31.27 -12.27 36.44
C PRO A 86 32.38 -12.69 37.42
N GLN A 87 32.86 -13.93 37.30
CA GLN A 87 33.77 -14.56 38.27
C GLN A 87 35.06 -13.77 38.58
N GLU A 88 35.65 -13.06 37.62
CA GLU A 88 36.85 -12.23 37.86
C GLU A 88 36.50 -10.90 38.55
N GLU A 89 35.45 -10.22 38.10
CA GLU A 89 34.99 -8.94 38.65
C GLU A 89 34.47 -9.10 40.08
N ALA A 90 33.68 -10.15 40.34
CA ALA A 90 33.24 -10.51 41.69
C ALA A 90 34.41 -10.78 42.64
N ARG A 91 35.53 -11.33 42.13
CA ARG A 91 36.75 -11.53 42.91
C ARG A 91 37.41 -10.19 43.24
N LEU A 92 37.53 -9.28 42.27
CA LEU A 92 38.11 -7.95 42.45
C LEU A 92 37.26 -7.08 43.40
N ALA A 93 35.94 -7.04 43.21
CA ALA A 93 35.00 -6.35 44.08
C ALA A 93 35.03 -6.93 45.51
N GLY A 94 35.05 -8.25 45.65
CA GLY A 94 35.20 -8.94 46.94
C GLY A 94 36.51 -8.60 47.67
N TYR A 95 37.63 -8.51 46.94
CA TYR A 95 38.91 -8.03 47.49
C TYR A 95 38.85 -6.56 47.92
N GLY A 96 38.30 -5.68 47.09
CA GLY A 96 38.21 -4.25 47.39
C GLY A 96 37.32 -3.95 48.60
N LEU A 97 36.17 -4.62 48.71
CA LEU A 97 35.28 -4.47 49.87
C LEU A 97 35.90 -5.02 51.15
N ALA A 98 36.60 -6.17 51.09
CA ALA A 98 37.36 -6.69 52.23
C ALA A 98 38.43 -5.69 52.70
N ALA A 99 39.21 -5.13 51.78
CA ALA A 99 40.23 -4.13 52.08
C ALA A 99 39.65 -2.83 52.65
N LEU A 100 38.45 -2.42 52.19
CA LEU A 100 37.74 -1.26 52.73
C LEU A 100 37.25 -1.50 54.17
N ILE A 101 36.68 -2.68 54.46
CA ILE A 101 36.27 -3.08 55.81
C ILE A 101 37.49 -3.07 56.76
N ASP A 102 38.56 -3.78 56.38
CA ASP A 102 39.79 -3.86 57.17
C ASP A 102 40.42 -2.47 57.37
N GLY A 103 40.43 -1.62 56.34
CA GLY A 103 41.00 -0.27 56.37
C GLY A 103 40.22 0.72 57.24
N LEU A 104 38.88 0.71 57.17
CA LEU A 104 38.01 1.52 58.03
C LEU A 104 38.15 1.11 59.50
N TRP A 105 38.16 -0.20 59.75
CA TRP A 105 38.35 -0.78 61.07
C TRP A 105 39.72 -0.40 61.66
N LEU A 106 40.80 -0.57 60.89
CA LEU A 106 42.17 -0.25 61.30
C LEU A 106 42.35 1.26 61.58
N ARG A 107 41.82 2.12 60.69
CA ARG A 107 41.89 3.58 60.86
C ARG A 107 41.21 4.02 62.15
N ALA A 108 40.03 3.50 62.45
CA ALA A 108 39.33 3.82 63.68
C ALA A 108 40.11 3.35 64.92
N ALA A 109 40.62 2.11 64.90
CA ALA A 109 41.39 1.52 65.99
C ALA A 109 42.68 2.31 66.31
N LEU A 110 43.34 2.87 65.30
CA LEU A 110 44.54 3.71 65.45
C LEU A 110 44.22 5.19 65.79
N SER A 111 43.01 5.68 65.47
CA SER A 111 42.64 7.09 65.65
C SER A 111 42.37 7.52 67.10
N GLY A 112 42.14 6.57 68.00
CA GLY A 112 41.73 6.83 69.39
C GLY A 112 40.31 7.40 69.57
N LYS A 113 39.55 7.59 68.48
CA LYS A 113 38.16 8.08 68.50
C LYS A 113 37.15 6.91 68.48
N PRO A 114 35.88 7.13 68.90
CA PRO A 114 34.81 6.17 68.67
C PRO A 114 34.65 5.82 67.19
N PHE A 115 34.25 4.58 66.88
CA PHE A 115 34.00 4.13 65.52
C PHE A 115 32.77 4.82 64.93
N ASP A 116 32.94 5.63 63.87
CA ASP A 116 31.81 6.24 63.16
C ASP A 116 31.15 5.20 62.24
N ARG A 117 30.20 4.46 62.82
CA ARG A 117 29.44 3.41 62.14
C ARG A 117 28.60 3.96 60.98
N LYS A 118 28.14 5.21 61.05
CA LYS A 118 27.34 5.84 60.00
C LYS A 118 28.21 6.17 58.79
N ALA A 119 29.39 6.80 59.00
CA ALA A 119 30.34 7.05 57.92
C ALA A 119 30.91 5.76 57.32
N ALA A 120 31.19 4.75 58.15
CA ALA A 120 31.68 3.45 57.68
C ALA A 120 30.65 2.72 56.80
N SER A 121 29.39 2.66 57.26
CA SER A 121 28.26 2.09 56.50
C SER A 121 28.03 2.83 55.18
N VAL A 122 28.04 4.17 55.17
CA VAL A 122 27.90 4.96 53.93
C VAL A 122 29.03 4.64 52.93
N LEU A 123 30.29 4.58 53.37
CA LEU A 123 31.43 4.31 52.48
C LEU A 123 31.42 2.89 51.91
N THR A 124 31.05 1.88 52.70
CA THR A 124 30.96 0.49 52.23
C THR A 124 29.71 0.25 51.37
N THR A 125 28.56 0.86 51.69
CA THR A 125 27.39 0.84 50.82
C THR A 125 27.65 1.56 49.49
N GLN A 126 28.36 2.70 49.50
CA GLN A 126 28.82 3.34 48.26
C GLN A 126 29.74 2.42 47.44
N PHE A 127 30.67 1.70 48.08
CA PHE A 127 31.53 0.75 47.38
C PHE A 127 30.75 -0.43 46.79
N ILE A 128 29.80 -1.00 47.55
CA ILE A 128 28.91 -2.08 47.10
C ILE A 128 28.11 -1.59 45.89
N ASN A 129 27.44 -0.45 46.02
CA ASN A 129 26.62 0.13 44.97
C ASN A 129 27.45 0.52 43.74
N GLN A 130 28.72 0.93 43.90
CA GLN A 130 29.64 1.22 42.80
C GLN A 130 29.99 -0.02 41.97
N HIS A 131 30.03 -1.20 42.59
CA HIS A 131 30.30 -2.47 41.91
C HIS A 131 29.01 -3.20 41.49
N LEU A 132 27.85 -2.74 41.97
CA LEU A 132 26.52 -3.22 41.57
C LEU A 132 25.74 -2.16 40.78
N ILE A 133 26.44 -1.20 40.15
CA ILE A 133 25.81 -0.19 39.29
C ILE A 133 25.07 -0.90 38.16
N ALA A 134 23.79 -0.57 37.98
CA ALA A 134 23.01 -1.05 36.85
C ALA A 134 23.63 -0.53 35.54
N ALA A 135 24.34 -1.43 34.88
CA ALA A 135 25.03 -1.23 33.61
C ALA A 135 24.04 -1.34 32.43
N LEU A 136 24.50 -0.99 31.23
CA LEU A 136 23.74 -1.21 30.00
C LEU A 136 23.74 -2.72 29.68
N TYR A 137 22.74 -3.22 28.96
CA TYR A 137 22.73 -4.61 28.50
C TYR A 137 22.95 -4.65 26.97
N ILE A 138 24.11 -5.11 26.51
CA ILE A 138 24.50 -5.12 25.09
C ILE A 138 25.24 -6.42 24.73
N ASP A 139 24.94 -7.00 23.56
CA ASP A 139 25.59 -8.22 23.02
C ASP A 139 25.62 -9.40 24.01
N GLY A 140 24.53 -9.59 24.78
CA GLY A 140 24.34 -10.75 25.68
C GLY A 140 24.83 -10.57 27.11
N GLY A 141 25.27 -9.37 27.52
CA GLY A 141 25.70 -9.12 28.90
C GLY A 141 25.69 -7.66 29.34
N TYR A 142 25.97 -7.46 30.62
CA TYR A 142 26.14 -6.13 31.21
C TYR A 142 27.45 -5.47 30.76
N VAL A 143 27.37 -4.21 30.36
CA VAL A 143 28.52 -3.39 29.93
C VAL A 143 28.44 -1.97 30.47
N ALA A 144 29.58 -1.44 30.91
CA ALA A 144 29.66 -0.07 31.41
C ALA A 144 29.40 0.96 30.29
N ALA A 145 28.55 1.95 30.57
CA ALA A 145 28.29 3.06 29.64
C ALA A 145 29.52 3.95 29.47
N ARG A 146 29.79 4.35 28.23
CA ARG A 146 30.95 5.19 27.89
C ARG A 146 30.73 6.68 28.14
N SER A 147 29.50 7.09 28.46
CA SER A 147 29.16 8.50 28.71
C SER A 147 29.79 9.08 29.99
N GLY A 148 30.15 8.22 30.96
CA GLY A 148 30.54 8.63 32.32
C GLY A 148 29.40 9.25 33.15
N LYS A 149 28.15 9.24 32.66
CA LYS A 149 26.97 9.82 33.33
C LYS A 149 26.14 8.74 34.02
N THR A 150 25.51 9.11 35.13
CA THR A 150 24.56 8.29 35.89
C THR A 150 23.30 9.08 36.23
N PHE A 151 22.25 8.37 36.65
CA PHE A 151 21.03 8.92 37.24
C PHE A 151 20.53 7.99 38.36
N GLU A 152 19.68 8.49 39.24
CA GLU A 152 19.07 7.74 40.35
C GLU A 152 17.66 7.31 39.96
N THR A 153 17.30 6.04 40.21
CA THR A 153 15.89 5.64 40.38
C THR A 153 15.54 5.70 41.87
N ILE A 154 14.33 6.14 42.15
CA ILE A 154 13.84 6.50 43.49
C ILE A 154 12.50 5.79 43.71
N ASN A 155 12.36 5.08 44.82
CA ASN A 155 11.08 4.52 45.26
C ASN A 155 10.11 5.68 45.57
N PRO A 156 9.02 5.85 44.81
CA PRO A 156 8.13 6.97 44.99
C PRO A 156 7.25 6.88 46.24
N ALA A 157 7.17 5.73 46.92
CA ALA A 157 6.39 5.59 48.14
C ALA A 157 7.05 6.26 49.35
N ASN A 158 8.39 6.33 49.38
CA ASN A 158 9.16 6.80 50.53
C ASN A 158 10.37 7.70 50.20
N GLY A 159 10.70 7.91 48.92
CA GLY A 159 11.82 8.76 48.48
C GLY A 159 13.21 8.14 48.58
N GLU A 160 13.32 6.84 48.85
CA GLU A 160 14.61 6.14 48.92
C GLU A 160 15.20 5.88 47.53
N VAL A 161 16.51 6.07 47.35
CA VAL A 161 17.21 5.72 46.11
C VAL A 161 17.34 4.20 46.00
N LEU A 162 16.72 3.61 44.98
CA LEU A 162 16.75 2.17 44.72
C LEU A 162 18.07 1.74 44.08
N ALA A 163 18.52 2.50 43.08
CA ALA A 163 19.76 2.23 42.35
C ALA A 163 20.31 3.49 41.69
N VAL A 164 21.63 3.50 41.49
CA VAL A 164 22.32 4.42 40.58
C VAL A 164 22.53 3.67 39.27
N VAL A 165 22.05 4.23 38.16
CA VAL A 165 22.00 3.61 36.84
C VAL A 165 22.86 4.41 35.86
N GLN A 166 23.59 3.74 34.98
CA GLN A 166 24.39 4.40 33.95
C GLN A 166 23.55 4.86 32.76
N ALA A 167 23.87 6.04 32.21
CA ALA A 167 23.17 6.58 31.05
C ALA A 167 23.94 6.30 29.75
N ALA A 168 23.31 5.61 28.79
CA ALA A 168 23.89 5.33 27.48
C ALA A 168 24.13 6.62 26.66
N GLY A 169 25.39 6.84 26.27
CA GLY A 169 25.82 7.92 25.40
C GLY A 169 25.77 7.54 23.91
N ARG A 170 26.46 8.34 23.08
CA ARG A 170 26.51 8.12 21.62
C ARG A 170 27.11 6.77 21.24
N GLU A 171 28.32 6.50 21.74
CA GLU A 171 29.04 5.29 21.40
C GLU A 171 28.32 4.02 21.86
N ASP A 172 27.56 4.10 22.95
CA ASP A 172 26.78 3.00 23.48
C ASP A 172 25.60 2.65 22.55
N VAL A 173 24.93 3.67 21.97
CA VAL A 173 23.89 3.48 20.93
C VAL A 173 24.50 2.89 19.66
N ASP A 174 25.63 3.44 19.18
CA ASP A 174 26.30 2.96 17.96
C ASP A 174 26.77 1.48 18.16
N HIS A 175 27.29 1.14 19.35
CA HIS A 175 27.66 -0.21 19.75
C HIS A 175 26.46 -1.17 19.79
N ALA A 176 25.36 -0.77 20.43
CA ALA A 176 24.14 -1.57 20.48
C ALA A 176 23.54 -1.83 19.10
N VAL A 177 23.60 -0.87 18.16
CA VAL A 177 23.14 -1.09 16.78
C VAL A 177 24.08 -2.02 16.00
N ALA A 178 25.38 -1.98 16.26
CA ALA A 178 26.32 -2.95 15.69
C ALA A 178 26.04 -4.38 16.20
N ALA A 179 25.86 -4.55 17.51
CA ALA A 179 25.47 -5.82 18.13
C ALA A 179 24.11 -6.32 17.58
N ALA A 180 23.10 -5.45 17.53
CA ALA A 180 21.78 -5.80 16.99
C ALA A 180 21.82 -6.25 15.53
N LYS A 181 22.64 -5.62 14.67
CA LYS A 181 22.81 -6.08 13.27
C LYS A 181 23.47 -7.46 13.15
N LYS A 182 24.29 -7.87 14.12
CA LYS A 182 24.91 -9.20 14.21
C LYS A 182 23.90 -10.22 14.74
N GLY A 183 23.30 -9.96 15.90
CA GLY A 183 22.30 -10.82 16.53
C GLY A 183 21.08 -11.06 15.63
N GLN A 184 20.55 -10.02 14.98
CA GLN A 184 19.38 -10.13 14.10
C GLN A 184 19.57 -11.13 12.96
N LYS A 185 20.78 -11.21 12.37
CA LYS A 185 21.07 -12.18 11.29
C LYS A 185 20.99 -13.62 11.79
N VAL A 186 21.49 -13.87 13.01
CA VAL A 186 21.38 -15.20 13.66
C VAL A 186 19.93 -15.51 14.00
N TRP A 187 19.19 -14.53 14.50
CA TRP A 187 17.79 -14.69 14.91
C TRP A 187 16.82 -14.91 13.76
N ALA A 188 16.94 -14.14 12.67
CA ALA A 188 16.12 -14.30 11.47
C ALA A 188 16.44 -15.59 10.69
N ALA A 189 17.63 -16.18 10.88
CA ALA A 189 17.99 -17.47 10.32
C ALA A 189 17.39 -18.67 11.08
N LYS A 190 17.00 -18.50 12.36
CA LYS A 190 16.25 -19.52 13.10
C LYS A 190 14.86 -19.70 12.51
N THR A 191 14.36 -20.93 12.52
CA THR A 191 12.97 -21.23 12.13
C THR A 191 11.97 -20.54 13.07
N PRO A 192 10.73 -20.29 12.62
CA PRO A 192 9.66 -19.80 13.49
C PRO A 192 9.44 -20.67 14.74
N VAL A 193 9.56 -21.99 14.62
CA VAL A 193 9.38 -22.93 15.76
C VAL A 193 10.50 -22.78 16.80
N GLU A 194 11.75 -22.59 16.37
CA GLU A 194 12.86 -22.33 17.30
C GLU A 194 12.69 -21.01 18.04
N ARG A 195 12.30 -19.94 17.33
CA ARG A 195 11.97 -18.65 17.97
C ARG A 195 10.82 -18.82 18.96
N ALA A 196 9.73 -19.48 18.58
CA ALA A 196 8.58 -19.77 19.45
C ALA A 196 8.93 -20.60 20.69
N ARG A 197 9.91 -21.50 20.63
CA ARG A 197 10.39 -22.27 21.80
C ARG A 197 11.17 -21.38 22.77
N ILE A 198 12.07 -20.55 22.24
CA ILE A 198 12.88 -19.61 23.04
C ILE A 198 11.98 -18.55 23.70
N LEU A 199 11.04 -17.97 22.96
CA LEU A 199 10.09 -16.99 23.53
C LEU A 199 9.17 -17.63 24.58
N ARG A 200 8.73 -18.88 24.40
CA ARG A 200 7.99 -19.61 25.46
C ARG A 200 8.85 -19.93 26.68
N ARG A 201 10.13 -20.26 26.54
CA ARG A 201 11.01 -20.43 27.71
C ARG A 201 11.17 -19.10 28.47
N ALA A 202 11.19 -17.96 27.78
CA ALA A 202 11.15 -16.66 28.44
C ALA A 202 9.82 -16.42 29.17
N VAL A 203 8.67 -16.84 28.62
CA VAL A 203 7.37 -16.84 29.34
C VAL A 203 7.44 -17.71 30.59
N GLU A 204 7.93 -18.95 30.50
CA GLU A 204 8.08 -19.84 31.66
C GLU A 204 8.89 -19.17 32.78
N ILE A 205 10.03 -18.55 32.45
CA ILE A 205 10.87 -17.83 33.42
C ILE A 205 10.16 -16.59 33.99
N LEU A 206 9.39 -15.84 33.18
CA LEU A 206 8.59 -14.70 33.66
C LEU A 206 7.51 -15.15 34.65
N ARG A 207 6.86 -16.30 34.45
CA ARG A 207 5.90 -16.87 35.42
C ARG A 207 6.61 -17.43 36.66
N GLU A 208 7.72 -18.14 36.47
CA GLU A 208 8.57 -18.67 37.56
C GLU A 208 9.07 -17.55 38.50
N ARG A 209 9.31 -16.34 37.96
CA ARG A 209 9.79 -15.15 38.68
C ARG A 209 8.74 -14.04 38.82
N ASN A 210 7.45 -14.37 38.70
CA ASN A 210 6.36 -13.37 38.71
C ASN A 210 6.46 -12.42 39.91
N ASP A 211 6.56 -12.99 41.11
CA ASP A 211 6.51 -12.23 42.35
C ASP A 211 7.81 -11.43 42.56
N GLU A 212 8.98 -11.99 42.24
CA GLU A 212 10.28 -11.29 42.29
C GLU A 212 10.29 -10.04 41.38
N LEU A 213 9.79 -10.19 40.15
CA LEU A 213 9.67 -9.11 39.19
C LEU A 213 8.60 -8.09 39.60
N ALA A 214 7.50 -8.56 40.21
CA ALA A 214 6.42 -7.71 40.71
C ALA A 214 6.84 -6.91 41.95
N GLU A 215 7.65 -7.45 42.85
CA GLU A 215 8.27 -6.69 43.96
C GLU A 215 9.16 -5.58 43.39
N LEU A 216 9.99 -5.88 42.38
CA LEU A 216 10.85 -4.87 41.75
C LEU A 216 10.05 -3.79 41.02
N GLU A 217 9.02 -4.16 40.26
CA GLU A 217 8.14 -3.22 39.56
C GLU A 217 7.33 -2.36 40.56
N THR A 218 6.90 -2.93 41.69
CA THR A 218 6.25 -2.21 42.81
C THR A 218 7.16 -1.11 43.35
N LEU A 219 8.43 -1.46 43.62
CA LEU A 219 9.41 -0.51 44.14
C LEU A 219 9.76 0.59 43.14
N ASP A 220 10.02 0.24 41.87
CA ASP A 220 10.44 1.18 40.82
C ASP A 220 9.28 2.10 40.37
N THR A 221 8.02 1.61 40.34
CA THR A 221 6.85 2.38 39.87
C THR A 221 5.99 3.00 40.97
N GLY A 222 6.00 2.44 42.19
CA GLY A 222 5.08 2.79 43.26
C GLY A 222 3.68 2.17 43.17
N LYS A 223 3.37 1.37 42.15
CA LYS A 223 2.08 0.68 42.08
C LYS A 223 1.96 -0.36 43.18
N ALA A 224 0.75 -0.68 43.64
CA ALA A 224 0.57 -1.67 44.69
C ALA A 224 1.00 -3.06 44.21
N PHE A 225 1.61 -3.86 45.10
CA PHE A 225 2.03 -5.22 44.79
C PHE A 225 0.85 -6.11 44.34
N SER A 226 -0.34 -5.87 44.88
CA SER A 226 -1.59 -6.50 44.44
C SER A 226 -1.90 -6.29 42.95
N GLU A 227 -1.45 -5.19 42.35
CA GLU A 227 -1.58 -4.88 40.92
C GLU A 227 -0.41 -5.49 40.13
N THR A 228 0.84 -5.22 40.51
CA THR A 228 2.00 -5.67 39.71
C THR A 228 2.10 -7.19 39.64
N SER A 229 1.77 -7.90 40.73
CA SER A 229 1.77 -9.38 40.80
C SER A 229 0.65 -10.03 39.99
N SER A 230 -0.42 -9.29 39.68
CA SER A 230 -1.61 -9.82 38.98
C SER A 230 -1.79 -9.27 37.56
N VAL A 231 -1.13 -8.16 37.20
CA VAL A 231 -1.29 -7.47 35.91
C VAL A 231 0.04 -7.25 35.18
N ASP A 232 1.01 -6.52 35.72
CA ASP A 232 2.19 -6.08 34.94
C ASP A 232 2.98 -7.23 34.31
N ILE A 233 3.45 -8.16 35.14
CA ILE A 233 4.24 -9.30 34.68
C ILE A 233 3.32 -10.29 33.97
N VAL A 234 2.11 -10.51 34.51
CA VAL A 234 1.12 -11.45 33.98
C VAL A 234 0.76 -11.10 32.53
N THR A 235 0.27 -9.89 32.27
CA THR A 235 -0.16 -9.44 30.94
C THR A 235 1.00 -9.17 29.98
N GLY A 236 2.18 -8.79 30.50
CA GLY A 236 3.40 -8.75 29.71
C GLY A 236 3.80 -10.14 29.20
N ALA A 237 3.74 -11.14 30.09
CA ALA A 237 4.00 -12.53 29.74
C ALA A 237 2.90 -13.11 28.83
N ASP A 238 1.63 -12.76 29.01
CA ASP A 238 0.52 -13.15 28.12
C ASP A 238 0.77 -12.66 26.69
N VAL A 239 1.22 -11.40 26.50
CA VAL A 239 1.54 -10.87 25.16
C VAL A 239 2.77 -11.56 24.55
N LEU A 240 3.78 -11.89 25.35
CA LEU A 240 4.92 -12.68 24.87
C LEU A 240 4.50 -14.11 24.48
N GLU A 241 3.63 -14.74 25.27
CA GLU A 241 3.08 -16.07 25.04
C GLU A 241 2.23 -16.11 23.77
N TYR A 242 1.34 -15.13 23.61
CA TYR A 242 0.53 -14.91 22.42
C TYR A 242 1.41 -14.80 21.16
N TYR A 243 2.41 -13.91 21.16
CA TYR A 243 3.30 -13.78 20.00
C TYR A 243 4.25 -14.96 19.81
N ALA A 244 4.63 -15.69 20.86
CA ALA A 244 5.36 -16.94 20.73
C ALA A 244 4.50 -18.01 20.02
N GLY A 245 3.20 -18.10 20.36
CA GLY A 245 2.22 -18.91 19.65
C GLY A 245 2.00 -18.48 18.19
N LEU A 246 1.85 -17.17 17.94
CA LEU A 246 1.68 -16.62 16.59
C LEU A 246 2.96 -16.62 15.75
N THR A 247 4.14 -16.87 16.34
CA THR A 247 5.40 -16.84 15.58
C THR A 247 5.35 -17.82 14.39
N THR A 248 4.72 -18.99 14.57
CA THR A 248 4.50 -19.98 13.51
C THR A 248 3.34 -19.66 12.56
N THR A 249 2.41 -18.77 12.95
CA THR A 249 1.27 -18.35 12.13
C THR A 249 1.53 -17.03 11.39
N LEU A 250 2.76 -16.49 11.44
CA LEU A 250 3.17 -15.32 10.66
C LEU A 250 3.35 -15.71 9.19
N GLU A 251 2.23 -15.89 8.52
CA GLU A 251 2.19 -16.52 7.21
C GLU A 251 2.34 -15.53 6.06
N GLY A 252 2.95 -16.07 5.01
CA GLY A 252 2.67 -15.63 3.65
C GLY A 252 1.26 -16.06 3.25
N GLN A 253 0.46 -15.15 2.71
CA GLN A 253 -0.83 -15.51 2.14
C GLN A 253 -0.62 -16.32 0.87
N GLN A 254 -0.89 -17.61 0.94
CA GLN A 254 -1.31 -18.42 -0.21
C GLN A 254 -2.56 -17.73 -0.76
N ILE A 255 -2.46 -16.97 -1.87
CA ILE A 255 -3.66 -16.41 -2.51
C ILE A 255 -3.97 -17.27 -3.73
N PRO A 256 -4.99 -18.14 -3.65
CA PRO A 256 -5.42 -18.88 -4.81
C PRO A 256 -6.07 -17.89 -5.76
N LEU A 257 -5.51 -17.81 -6.95
CA LEU A 257 -6.08 -17.08 -8.03
C LEU A 257 -7.08 -17.89 -8.90
N ARG A 258 -7.04 -19.25 -8.86
CA ARG A 258 -7.75 -20.29 -9.69
C ARG A 258 -7.11 -21.69 -9.41
N ASP A 259 -7.02 -22.69 -10.31
CA ASP A 259 -6.58 -24.08 -9.97
C ASP A 259 -5.06 -24.46 -10.02
N SER A 260 -4.28 -24.06 -11.04
CA SER A 260 -2.96 -24.60 -11.43
C SER A 260 -1.74 -23.69 -11.18
N SER A 261 -1.78 -22.86 -10.16
CA SER A 261 -0.65 -22.06 -9.65
C SER A 261 -0.78 -21.62 -8.17
N PHE A 262 -0.12 -20.56 -7.63
CA PHE A 262 -0.48 -19.90 -6.34
C PHE A 262 0.28 -18.59 -6.11
N VAL A 263 -0.30 -17.60 -5.39
CA VAL A 263 0.47 -16.47 -4.80
C VAL A 263 1.04 -16.93 -3.47
N TYR A 264 2.21 -16.50 -3.00
CA TYR A 264 2.54 -16.60 -1.56
C TYR A 264 3.26 -15.33 -1.07
N THR A 265 2.64 -14.48 -0.24
CA THR A 265 3.44 -13.36 0.29
C THR A 265 4.60 -13.88 1.16
N ARG A 266 5.60 -13.05 1.46
CA ARG A 266 6.55 -13.36 2.54
C ARG A 266 6.62 -12.17 3.48
N ARG A 267 6.46 -12.45 4.77
CA ARG A 267 6.50 -11.49 5.86
C ARG A 267 7.92 -11.49 6.42
N GLU A 268 8.79 -10.67 5.83
CA GLU A 268 10.22 -10.63 6.20
C GLU A 268 10.47 -9.52 7.23
N PRO A 269 11.32 -9.74 8.25
CA PRO A 269 11.60 -8.73 9.28
C PRO A 269 12.12 -7.42 8.69
N LEU A 270 11.90 -6.32 9.42
CA LEU A 270 12.44 -5.00 9.11
C LEU A 270 13.95 -4.91 9.39
N GLY A 271 14.45 -5.67 10.36
CA GLY A 271 15.87 -5.70 10.75
C GLY A 271 16.05 -5.28 12.22
N VAL A 272 16.80 -4.21 12.45
CA VAL A 272 16.96 -3.63 13.80
C VAL A 272 15.89 -2.59 14.05
N VAL A 273 15.21 -2.69 15.19
CA VAL A 273 14.14 -1.78 15.62
C VAL A 273 14.46 -1.18 16.99
N ALA A 274 13.94 0.00 17.28
CA ALA A 274 14.04 0.63 18.60
C ALA A 274 12.68 0.62 19.30
N GLY A 275 12.68 0.25 20.58
CA GLY A 275 11.55 0.46 21.50
C GLY A 275 11.92 1.55 22.51
N ILE A 276 11.01 2.49 22.76
CA ILE A 276 11.17 3.52 23.80
C ILE A 276 9.92 3.43 24.69
N GLY A 277 10.15 3.06 25.96
CA GLY A 277 9.08 2.83 26.95
C GLY A 277 8.72 4.08 27.76
N ALA A 278 7.49 4.08 28.26
CA ALA A 278 7.04 4.96 29.34
C ALA A 278 7.36 4.33 30.71
N TRP A 279 6.97 5.02 31.78
CA TRP A 279 7.31 4.67 33.17
C TRP A 279 6.17 4.01 33.96
N ASN A 280 4.95 3.97 33.43
CA ASN A 280 3.76 3.56 34.16
C ASN A 280 3.52 2.05 34.18
N TYR A 281 3.94 1.35 33.12
CA TYR A 281 3.98 -0.11 33.05
C TYR A 281 5.29 -0.57 32.37
N PRO A 282 6.46 -0.39 33.02
CA PRO A 282 7.78 -0.55 32.39
C PRO A 282 8.00 -1.91 31.72
N ILE A 283 7.79 -3.03 32.44
CA ILE A 283 8.04 -4.38 31.92
C ILE A 283 6.99 -4.80 30.90
N GLN A 284 5.72 -4.45 31.13
CA GLN A 284 4.62 -4.72 30.20
C GLN A 284 4.86 -4.04 28.86
N ILE A 285 5.21 -2.75 28.85
CA ILE A 285 5.52 -1.99 27.62
C ILE A 285 6.78 -2.55 26.94
N ALA A 286 7.78 -2.97 27.71
CA ALA A 286 8.96 -3.64 27.15
C ALA A 286 8.55 -4.92 26.40
N LEU A 287 7.71 -5.76 27.01
CA LEU A 287 7.19 -7.00 26.43
C LEU A 287 6.27 -6.76 25.22
N TRP A 288 5.34 -5.81 25.29
CA TRP A 288 4.44 -5.45 24.19
C TRP A 288 5.18 -4.98 22.94
N LYS A 289 6.36 -4.35 23.11
CA LYS A 289 7.24 -3.94 21.99
C LYS A 289 8.18 -5.05 21.54
N SER A 290 8.81 -5.77 22.47
CA SER A 290 9.82 -6.79 22.15
C SER A 290 9.21 -8.07 21.58
N ALA A 291 8.08 -8.54 22.12
CA ALA A 291 7.44 -9.78 21.71
C ALA A 291 7.11 -9.84 20.20
N PRO A 292 6.36 -8.89 19.60
CA PRO A 292 6.08 -8.93 18.16
C PRO A 292 7.34 -8.70 17.32
N ALA A 293 8.29 -7.88 17.80
CA ALA A 293 9.54 -7.64 17.10
C ALA A 293 10.38 -8.92 16.99
N LEU A 294 10.61 -9.62 18.10
CA LEU A 294 11.38 -10.85 18.17
C LEU A 294 10.65 -12.01 17.47
N ALA A 295 9.33 -12.15 17.63
CA ALA A 295 8.52 -13.15 16.91
C ALA A 295 8.70 -13.03 15.38
N ALA A 296 8.60 -11.81 14.85
CA ALA A 296 8.82 -11.51 13.43
C ALA A 296 10.29 -11.68 12.96
N GLY A 297 11.26 -11.89 13.86
CA GLY A 297 12.68 -12.08 13.52
C GLY A 297 13.51 -10.80 13.47
N ASN A 298 13.07 -9.73 14.13
CA ASN A 298 13.84 -8.49 14.32
C ASN A 298 14.75 -8.59 15.56
N ALA A 299 15.74 -7.70 15.65
CA ALA A 299 16.41 -7.40 16.92
C ALA A 299 15.94 -6.04 17.44
N MET A 300 15.75 -5.93 18.76
CA MET A 300 15.30 -4.71 19.42
C MET A 300 16.38 -4.10 20.30
N ILE A 301 16.48 -2.76 20.25
CA ILE A 301 17.17 -1.94 21.24
C ILE A 301 16.10 -1.20 22.02
N PHE A 302 16.01 -1.43 23.33
CA PHE A 302 14.99 -0.87 24.20
C PHE A 302 15.58 0.21 25.11
N LYS A 303 14.96 1.40 25.13
CA LYS A 303 15.21 2.44 26.15
C LYS A 303 14.04 2.43 27.14
N PRO A 304 14.18 1.92 28.38
CA PRO A 304 13.18 2.13 29.42
C PRO A 304 13.13 3.61 29.79
N SER A 305 12.10 4.04 30.54
CA SER A 305 12.14 5.37 31.14
C SER A 305 13.31 5.48 32.12
N GLU A 306 13.92 6.66 32.19
CA GLU A 306 14.92 7.01 33.20
C GLU A 306 14.34 7.10 34.63
N VAL A 307 13.01 7.15 34.78
CA VAL A 307 12.35 7.08 36.09
C VAL A 307 12.31 5.64 36.62
N THR A 308 12.09 4.68 35.72
CA THR A 308 11.78 3.27 36.05
C THR A 308 12.56 2.29 35.15
N PRO A 309 13.89 2.17 35.33
CA PRO A 309 14.76 1.44 34.41
C PRO A 309 14.93 -0.05 34.74
N LEU A 310 14.52 -0.53 35.91
CA LEU A 310 15.12 -1.72 36.53
C LEU A 310 14.62 -3.04 35.92
N THR A 311 13.31 -3.21 35.79
CA THR A 311 12.71 -4.47 35.29
C THR A 311 13.03 -4.76 33.83
N ALA A 312 13.26 -3.72 33.02
CA ALA A 312 13.71 -3.88 31.63
C ALA A 312 15.09 -4.56 31.53
N LEU A 313 15.99 -4.33 32.49
CA LEU A 313 17.29 -5.01 32.56
C LEU A 313 17.12 -6.48 32.94
N LYS A 314 16.24 -6.80 33.90
CA LYS A 314 15.90 -8.18 34.26
C LYS A 314 15.20 -8.94 33.13
N LEU A 315 14.38 -8.28 32.30
CA LEU A 315 13.85 -8.87 31.07
C LEU A 315 14.98 -9.26 30.08
N ALA A 316 16.07 -8.50 30.01
CA ALA A 316 17.21 -8.84 29.15
C ALA A 316 17.98 -10.07 29.64
N GLU A 317 18.19 -10.20 30.95
CA GLU A 317 18.72 -11.43 31.57
C GLU A 317 17.85 -12.64 31.22
N ILE A 318 16.52 -12.51 31.39
CA ILE A 318 15.55 -13.58 31.11
C ILE A 318 15.57 -14.00 29.64
N TYR A 319 15.66 -13.05 28.69
CA TYR A 319 15.76 -13.40 27.28
C TYR A 319 17.05 -14.18 26.96
N THR A 320 18.20 -13.76 27.49
CA THR A 320 19.47 -14.50 27.32
C THR A 320 19.41 -15.88 27.97
N GLU A 321 18.84 -16.00 29.19
CA GLU A 321 18.64 -17.28 29.88
C GLU A 321 17.72 -18.23 29.10
N ALA A 322 16.69 -17.70 28.43
CA ALA A 322 15.81 -18.44 27.54
C ALA A 322 16.47 -18.86 26.20
N GLY A 323 17.66 -18.34 25.88
CA GLY A 323 18.42 -18.65 24.67
C GLY A 323 18.20 -17.68 23.49
N VAL A 324 17.71 -16.46 23.74
CA VAL A 324 17.74 -15.38 22.75
C VAL A 324 19.21 -15.03 22.44
N PRO A 325 19.65 -15.04 21.16
CA PRO A 325 21.05 -14.79 20.83
C PRO A 325 21.55 -13.39 21.20
N ASP A 326 22.85 -13.31 21.49
CA ASP A 326 23.58 -12.07 21.76
C ASP A 326 23.22 -10.96 20.76
N GLY A 327 22.90 -9.79 21.29
CA GLY A 327 22.55 -8.60 20.52
C GLY A 327 21.10 -8.56 20.01
N VAL A 328 20.29 -9.61 20.15
CA VAL A 328 18.89 -9.60 19.67
C VAL A 328 17.98 -8.73 20.52
N PHE A 329 18.23 -8.66 21.83
CA PHE A 329 17.60 -7.69 22.74
C PHE A 329 18.69 -6.96 23.52
N ASN A 330 18.75 -5.64 23.39
CA ASN A 330 19.70 -4.78 24.10
C ASN A 330 18.92 -3.72 24.87
N VAL A 331 19.38 -3.35 26.06
CA VAL A 331 18.71 -2.37 26.92
C VAL A 331 19.66 -1.22 27.23
N LEU A 332 19.22 -0.01 26.90
CA LEU A 332 19.98 1.23 27.05
C LEU A 332 19.24 2.19 27.98
N PRO A 333 19.38 2.05 29.32
CA PRO A 333 18.98 3.11 30.25
C PRO A 333 19.71 4.41 29.90
N GLY A 334 19.03 5.55 30.02
CA GLY A 334 19.60 6.86 29.67
C GLY A 334 18.54 7.90 29.33
N LEU A 335 18.96 9.17 29.33
CA LEU A 335 18.05 10.32 29.26
C LEU A 335 17.36 10.44 27.89
N GLY A 336 16.05 10.73 27.88
CA GLY A 336 15.27 10.85 26.65
C GLY A 336 15.84 11.89 25.65
N ALA A 337 16.33 13.02 26.17
CA ALA A 337 16.94 14.10 25.37
C ALA A 337 18.32 13.77 24.77
N GLU A 338 18.96 12.66 25.16
CA GLU A 338 20.23 12.22 24.58
C GLU A 338 20.09 10.83 23.95
N THR A 339 19.89 9.80 24.75
CA THR A 339 19.79 8.40 24.31
C THR A 339 18.57 8.20 23.39
N GLY A 340 17.42 8.73 23.79
CA GLY A 340 16.17 8.63 23.02
C GLY A 340 16.28 9.31 21.65
N GLN A 341 16.73 10.56 21.60
CA GLN A 341 16.96 11.29 20.35
C GLN A 341 17.90 10.51 19.41
N ARG A 342 19.04 10.01 19.91
CA ARG A 342 19.99 9.23 19.10
C ARG A 342 19.38 7.98 18.49
N LEU A 343 18.55 7.23 19.24
CA LEU A 343 17.83 6.07 18.71
C LEU A 343 16.85 6.45 17.58
N THR A 344 16.19 7.60 17.66
CA THR A 344 15.28 8.06 16.60
C THR A 344 16.01 8.48 15.32
N GLU A 345 17.22 9.03 15.45
CA GLU A 345 18.02 9.55 14.33
C GLU A 345 18.90 8.47 13.68
N HIS A 346 19.42 7.51 14.46
CA HIS A 346 20.50 6.62 14.01
C HIS A 346 20.12 5.79 12.75
N PRO A 347 20.92 5.83 11.67
CA PRO A 347 20.54 5.31 10.35
C PRO A 347 20.50 3.77 10.26
N GLY A 348 21.01 3.06 11.27
CA GLY A 348 20.97 1.61 11.35
C GLY A 348 19.68 1.01 11.91
N ILE A 349 18.66 1.82 12.22
CA ILE A 349 17.38 1.40 12.80
C ILE A 349 16.27 1.58 11.75
N ALA A 350 15.46 0.55 11.52
CA ALA A 350 14.40 0.51 10.49
C ALA A 350 13.02 0.95 10.99
N LYS A 351 12.74 0.79 12.29
CA LYS A 351 11.47 1.17 12.94
C LYS A 351 11.73 1.69 14.36
N VAL A 352 10.94 2.68 14.79
CA VAL A 352 10.84 3.13 16.18
C VAL A 352 9.41 2.85 16.68
N SER A 353 9.26 2.15 17.81
CA SER A 353 8.01 2.11 18.59
C SER A 353 8.20 2.93 19.86
N PHE A 354 7.31 3.89 20.11
CA PHE A 354 7.39 4.84 21.23
C PHE A 354 6.07 4.86 22.01
N THR A 355 6.16 4.81 23.34
CA THR A 355 5.04 5.10 24.25
C THR A 355 5.41 6.26 25.17
N GLY A 356 4.53 7.25 25.31
CA GLY A 356 4.75 8.43 26.16
C GLY A 356 3.99 9.66 25.64
N GLY A 357 4.13 10.83 26.26
CA GLY A 357 3.27 11.98 25.91
C GLY A 357 3.42 12.53 24.48
N VAL A 358 2.32 13.04 23.93
CA VAL A 358 2.17 13.61 22.56
C VAL A 358 3.32 14.53 22.14
N VAL A 359 3.78 15.44 23.02
CA VAL A 359 4.85 16.41 22.71
C VAL A 359 6.18 15.71 22.38
N SER A 360 6.48 14.60 23.06
CA SER A 360 7.66 13.78 22.77
C SER A 360 7.44 12.91 21.54
N GLY A 361 6.25 12.33 21.38
CA GLY A 361 5.88 11.57 20.18
C GLY A 361 6.04 12.36 18.87
N LYS A 362 5.58 13.61 18.84
CA LYS A 362 5.74 14.50 17.67
C LYS A 362 7.22 14.74 17.33
N LYS A 363 8.11 14.86 18.32
CA LYS A 363 9.57 14.95 18.10
C LYS A 363 10.16 13.65 17.59
N VAL A 364 9.77 12.51 18.18
CA VAL A 364 10.19 11.16 17.74
C VAL A 364 9.84 10.93 16.27
N MET A 365 8.62 11.29 15.86
CA MET A 365 8.16 11.20 14.47
C MET A 365 8.98 12.08 13.53
N ALA A 366 9.19 13.36 13.90
CA ALA A 366 9.96 14.30 13.10
C ALA A 366 11.40 13.83 12.89
N ASN A 367 12.05 13.34 13.96
CA ASN A 367 13.41 12.79 13.89
C ASN A 367 13.47 11.53 13.03
N ALA A 368 12.53 10.59 13.20
CA ALA A 368 12.47 9.33 12.45
C ALA A 368 12.28 9.57 10.94
N ALA A 369 11.43 10.52 10.57
CA ALA A 369 11.20 10.94 9.19
C ALA A 369 12.40 11.71 8.61
N GLY A 370 12.85 12.77 9.30
CA GLY A 370 13.91 13.66 8.83
C GLY A 370 15.31 13.05 8.78
N SER A 371 15.54 11.94 9.49
CA SER A 371 16.80 11.19 9.43
C SER A 371 16.83 10.17 8.30
N THR A 372 15.96 9.15 8.33
CA THR A 372 16.02 8.01 7.39
C THR A 372 14.66 7.39 7.06
N LEU A 373 13.56 8.14 7.15
CA LEU A 373 12.20 7.65 6.83
C LEU A 373 11.83 6.32 7.52
N LYS A 374 12.23 6.16 8.79
CA LYS A 374 11.97 4.95 9.57
C LYS A 374 10.47 4.74 9.74
N GLN A 375 10.02 3.48 9.80
CA GLN A 375 8.65 3.21 10.23
C GLN A 375 8.45 3.64 11.69
N VAL A 376 7.24 4.07 12.04
CA VAL A 376 6.90 4.48 13.40
C VAL A 376 5.66 3.76 13.92
N THR A 377 5.67 3.38 15.20
CA THR A 377 4.49 3.10 16.01
C THR A 377 4.52 4.06 17.21
N MET A 378 3.39 4.64 17.57
CA MET A 378 3.29 5.64 18.64
C MET A 378 2.00 5.47 19.43
N GLU A 379 2.13 5.39 20.76
CA GLU A 379 1.02 5.41 21.72
C GLU A 379 1.20 6.60 22.67
N LEU A 380 0.31 7.59 22.57
CA LEU A 380 0.59 8.98 22.96
C LEU A 380 -0.28 9.57 24.08
N GLY A 381 -1.00 8.73 24.82
CA GLY A 381 -1.92 9.18 25.87
C GLY A 381 -3.31 9.55 25.34
N GLY A 382 -4.21 9.94 26.24
CA GLY A 382 -5.62 10.11 25.92
C GLY A 382 -6.40 11.02 26.87
N LYS A 383 -7.60 11.37 26.42
CA LYS A 383 -8.62 12.04 27.24
C LYS A 383 -9.97 11.33 27.07
N SER A 384 -9.94 10.03 27.32
CA SER A 384 -10.98 9.07 26.98
C SER A 384 -12.34 9.43 27.63
N PRO A 385 -13.45 9.44 26.86
CA PRO A 385 -14.79 9.64 27.39
C PRO A 385 -15.40 8.32 27.88
N LEU A 386 -15.93 8.31 29.10
CA LEU A 386 -16.86 7.31 29.61
C LEU A 386 -18.27 7.91 29.58
N VAL A 387 -19.16 7.37 28.74
CA VAL A 387 -20.52 7.89 28.55
C VAL A 387 -21.53 6.96 29.21
N ILE A 388 -22.15 7.41 30.29
CA ILE A 388 -23.19 6.70 31.03
C ILE A 388 -24.53 7.18 30.48
N PHE A 389 -25.46 6.26 30.15
CA PHE A 389 -26.79 6.60 29.65
C PHE A 389 -27.90 6.56 30.71
N ASP A 390 -29.07 7.06 30.35
CA ASP A 390 -30.26 7.17 31.22
C ASP A 390 -30.83 5.82 31.66
N ASP A 391 -30.53 4.75 30.91
CA ASP A 391 -30.95 3.38 31.17
C ASP A 391 -29.87 2.51 31.86
N ALA A 392 -28.72 3.09 32.22
CA ALA A 392 -27.60 2.38 32.81
C ALA A 392 -27.85 1.94 34.27
N ASP A 393 -27.30 0.78 34.67
CA ASP A 393 -27.15 0.48 36.10
C ASP A 393 -26.08 1.41 36.69
N LEU A 394 -26.52 2.37 37.50
CA LEU A 394 -25.64 3.36 38.13
C LEU A 394 -24.64 2.76 39.14
N ASN A 395 -24.85 1.52 39.62
CA ASN A 395 -23.85 0.84 40.44
C ASN A 395 -22.70 0.34 39.56
N LEU A 396 -23.04 -0.40 38.49
CA LEU A 396 -22.07 -0.85 37.48
C LEU A 396 -21.32 0.34 36.87
N ALA A 397 -22.03 1.41 36.49
CA ALA A 397 -21.44 2.63 35.96
C ALA A 397 -20.44 3.27 36.93
N ALA A 398 -20.75 3.27 38.24
CA ALA A 398 -19.86 3.80 39.26
C ALA A 398 -18.63 2.91 39.48
N ASP A 399 -18.79 1.58 39.47
CA ASP A 399 -17.68 0.64 39.58
C ASP A 399 -16.73 0.71 38.35
N ILE A 400 -17.29 0.85 37.14
CA ILE A 400 -16.53 1.13 35.90
C ILE A 400 -15.78 2.46 36.00
N ALA A 401 -16.44 3.53 36.43
CA ALA A 401 -15.81 4.85 36.54
C ALA A 401 -14.66 4.88 37.56
N MET A 402 -14.78 4.13 38.67
CA MET A 402 -13.71 3.96 39.65
C MET A 402 -12.48 3.27 39.03
N MET A 403 -12.68 2.14 38.35
CA MET A 403 -11.61 1.43 37.63
C MET A 403 -10.95 2.34 36.59
N ALA A 404 -11.75 3.02 35.78
CA ALA A 404 -11.32 3.89 34.69
C ALA A 404 -10.58 5.18 35.12
N ASN A 405 -10.43 5.46 36.42
CA ASN A 405 -9.82 6.70 36.91
C ASN A 405 -8.76 6.51 38.01
N PHE A 406 -8.86 5.46 38.83
CA PHE A 406 -8.02 5.32 40.04
C PHE A 406 -7.09 4.11 40.03
N TYR A 407 -7.24 3.18 39.07
CA TYR A 407 -6.27 2.10 38.88
C TYR A 407 -4.88 2.66 38.55
N SER A 408 -3.80 2.03 39.04
CA SER A 408 -2.42 2.53 38.96
C SER A 408 -2.24 3.97 39.47
N SER A 409 -3.08 4.39 40.41
CA SER A 409 -3.20 5.79 40.87
C SER A 409 -3.46 6.78 39.72
N GLY A 410 -4.25 6.37 38.73
CA GLY A 410 -4.68 7.17 37.59
C GLY A 410 -3.65 7.30 36.46
N GLN A 411 -2.54 6.58 36.52
CA GLN A 411 -1.40 6.71 35.60
C GLN A 411 -1.51 5.79 34.37
N VAL A 412 -2.71 5.72 33.78
CA VAL A 412 -3.02 4.85 32.64
C VAL A 412 -3.49 5.70 31.47
N CYS A 413 -2.89 5.50 30.29
CA CYS A 413 -3.19 6.28 29.08
C CYS A 413 -4.65 6.15 28.61
N THR A 414 -5.27 5.00 28.87
CA THR A 414 -6.65 4.70 28.46
C THR A 414 -7.71 5.18 29.46
N ASN A 415 -7.34 5.81 30.59
CA ASN A 415 -8.30 6.16 31.65
C ASN A 415 -9.44 7.08 31.17
N GLY A 416 -10.67 6.72 31.59
CA GLY A 416 -11.94 7.40 31.32
C GLY A 416 -12.11 8.68 32.13
N THR A 417 -11.16 9.60 31.99
CA THR A 417 -11.05 10.81 32.83
C THR A 417 -12.11 11.89 32.56
N ARG A 418 -12.90 11.75 31.48
CA ARG A 418 -14.12 12.52 31.24
C ARG A 418 -15.32 11.60 31.39
N VAL A 419 -16.03 11.71 32.51
CA VAL A 419 -17.22 10.90 32.80
C VAL A 419 -18.47 11.72 32.48
N PHE A 420 -19.16 11.36 31.41
CA PHE A 420 -20.41 12.00 30.99
C PHE A 420 -21.61 11.24 31.53
N ILE A 421 -22.60 11.96 32.08
CA ILE A 421 -23.82 11.38 32.66
C ILE A 421 -25.04 12.29 32.40
N PRO A 422 -26.29 11.78 32.27
CA PRO A 422 -27.45 12.63 32.10
C PRO A 422 -27.65 13.53 33.32
N ALA A 423 -28.04 14.78 33.11
CA ALA A 423 -28.26 15.76 34.18
C ALA A 423 -29.19 15.22 35.30
N ALA A 424 -30.19 14.41 34.95
CA ALA A 424 -31.14 13.81 35.89
C ALA A 424 -30.53 12.75 36.84
N LEU A 425 -29.43 12.09 36.46
CA LEU A 425 -28.81 11.00 37.23
C LEU A 425 -27.53 11.42 37.99
N LYS A 426 -26.97 12.59 37.66
CA LYS A 426 -25.73 13.15 38.22
C LYS A 426 -25.65 13.03 39.74
N ALA A 427 -26.64 13.53 40.47
CA ALA A 427 -26.60 13.59 41.94
C ALA A 427 -26.59 12.20 42.63
N GLU A 428 -27.27 11.19 42.07
CA GLU A 428 -27.21 9.83 42.62
C GLU A 428 -25.84 9.18 42.33
N PHE A 429 -25.33 9.38 41.12
CA PHE A 429 -24.03 8.85 40.71
C PHE A 429 -22.89 9.47 41.51
N GLU A 430 -22.88 10.78 41.73
CA GLU A 430 -21.89 11.47 42.58
C GLU A 430 -21.83 10.86 43.99
N LYS A 431 -22.97 10.58 44.60
CA LYS A 431 -23.05 9.90 45.89
C LYS A 431 -22.43 8.51 45.84
N LYS A 432 -22.73 7.72 44.79
CA LYS A 432 -22.16 6.37 44.59
C LYS A 432 -20.64 6.41 44.37
N ILE A 433 -20.12 7.44 43.70
CA ILE A 433 -18.68 7.65 43.47
C ILE A 433 -17.98 8.04 44.78
N VAL A 434 -18.46 9.04 45.51
CA VAL A 434 -17.86 9.47 46.79
C VAL A 434 -17.84 8.31 47.80
N GLU A 435 -18.90 7.51 47.86
CA GLU A 435 -18.95 6.30 48.70
C GLU A 435 -17.84 5.29 48.32
N ARG A 436 -17.59 5.08 47.02
CA ARG A 436 -16.57 4.14 46.52
C ARG A 436 -15.15 4.67 46.65
N VAL A 437 -14.94 5.97 46.46
CA VAL A 437 -13.65 6.63 46.73
C VAL A 437 -13.25 6.45 48.19
N GLY A 438 -14.20 6.54 49.13
CA GLY A 438 -13.97 6.24 50.55
C GLY A 438 -13.57 4.79 50.87
N ARG A 439 -13.58 3.87 49.89
CA ARG A 439 -13.15 2.46 50.03
C ARG A 439 -11.77 2.18 49.42
N ILE A 440 -11.13 3.18 48.79
CA ILE A 440 -9.75 3.08 48.30
C ILE A 440 -8.80 2.95 49.50
N ARG A 441 -7.83 2.04 49.40
CA ARG A 441 -6.86 1.72 50.46
C ARG A 441 -5.46 2.07 49.97
N ALA A 442 -5.03 3.27 50.31
CA ALA A 442 -3.63 3.71 50.21
C ALA A 442 -2.88 3.31 51.49
N GLY A 443 -1.64 2.85 51.36
CA GLY A 443 -0.85 2.34 52.49
C GLY A 443 0.51 1.82 52.05
N ASP A 444 1.06 0.84 52.77
CA ASP A 444 2.25 0.12 52.34
C ASP A 444 1.99 -0.56 50.99
N VAL A 445 2.77 -0.22 49.97
CA VAL A 445 2.62 -0.76 48.62
C VAL A 445 2.86 -2.27 48.55
N MET A 446 3.51 -2.86 49.55
CA MET A 446 3.73 -4.30 49.68
C MET A 446 2.59 -5.04 50.41
N ASP A 447 1.65 -4.33 51.05
CA ASP A 447 0.50 -4.96 51.72
C ASP A 447 -0.50 -5.50 50.67
N PRO A 448 -0.84 -6.81 50.67
CA PRO A 448 -1.83 -7.39 49.75
C PRO A 448 -3.23 -6.74 49.81
N GLN A 449 -3.54 -5.97 50.84
CA GLN A 449 -4.78 -5.20 50.95
C GLN A 449 -4.71 -3.81 50.31
N THR A 450 -3.53 -3.22 50.13
CA THR A 450 -3.37 -1.92 49.46
C THR A 450 -3.79 -2.05 48.00
N ASN A 451 -4.54 -1.07 47.48
CA ASN A 451 -4.99 -1.07 46.09
C ASN A 451 -4.81 0.28 45.38
N PHE A 452 -4.00 1.16 45.98
CA PHE A 452 -3.68 2.50 45.47
C PHE A 452 -2.32 2.94 46.01
N GLY A 453 -1.42 3.36 45.12
CA GLY A 453 -0.06 3.77 45.43
C GLY A 453 0.20 5.28 45.31
N PRO A 454 1.44 5.75 45.51
CA PRO A 454 1.88 7.08 45.09
C PRO A 454 1.80 7.26 43.56
N LEU A 455 2.01 8.50 43.10
CA LEU A 455 2.41 8.76 41.72
C LEU A 455 3.88 8.40 41.52
N VAL A 456 4.31 8.06 40.30
CA VAL A 456 5.65 7.52 39.99
C VAL A 456 6.82 8.40 40.42
N SER A 457 6.62 9.70 40.63
CA SER A 457 7.69 10.64 40.95
C SER A 457 7.18 11.95 41.55
N PHE A 458 8.03 12.63 42.33
CA PHE A 458 7.73 13.95 42.89
C PHE A 458 7.45 15.02 41.82
N PRO A 459 8.18 15.14 40.70
CA PRO A 459 7.84 16.09 39.65
C PRO A 459 6.45 15.83 39.03
N HIS A 460 6.06 14.56 38.88
CA HIS A 460 4.72 14.22 38.41
C HIS A 460 3.64 14.54 39.45
N ARG A 461 3.90 14.31 40.74
CA ARG A 461 3.03 14.77 41.84
C ARG A 461 2.75 16.26 41.76
N GLU A 462 3.78 17.09 41.64
CA GLU A 462 3.58 18.55 41.58
C GLU A 462 2.83 18.97 40.30
N ASN A 463 3.01 18.26 39.18
CA ASN A 463 2.24 18.48 37.95
C ASN A 463 0.75 18.12 38.11
N VAL A 464 0.42 17.01 38.77
CA VAL A 464 -0.98 16.63 39.06
C VAL A 464 -1.62 17.65 40.02
N MET A 465 -0.92 18.08 41.07
CA MET A 465 -1.41 19.12 41.98
C MET A 465 -1.70 20.45 41.27
N ARG A 466 -0.87 20.84 40.29
CA ARG A 466 -1.11 22.02 39.44
C ARG A 466 -2.42 21.93 38.64
N TYR A 467 -2.79 20.74 38.14
CA TYR A 467 -4.07 20.55 37.47
C TYR A 467 -5.25 20.59 38.44
N ILE A 468 -5.10 20.02 39.64
CA ILE A 468 -6.13 20.09 40.69
C ILE A 468 -6.42 21.56 41.06
N GLU A 469 -5.38 22.37 41.24
CA GLU A 469 -5.57 23.80 41.52
C GLU A 469 -6.20 24.53 40.32
N SER A 470 -5.76 24.26 39.09
CA SER A 470 -6.40 24.81 37.88
C SER A 470 -7.89 24.43 37.75
N GLY A 471 -8.31 23.26 38.27
CA GLY A 471 -9.70 22.85 38.33
C GLY A 471 -10.53 23.70 39.31
N ARG A 472 -9.96 24.01 40.49
CA ARG A 472 -10.55 24.94 41.47
C ARG A 472 -10.64 26.36 40.89
N GLU A 473 -9.56 26.85 40.27
CA GLU A 473 -9.48 28.19 39.66
C GLU A 473 -10.48 28.39 38.51
N GLU A 474 -10.71 27.37 37.68
CA GLU A 474 -11.67 27.42 36.55
C GLU A 474 -13.13 27.17 36.96
N GLY A 475 -13.38 26.99 38.26
CA GLY A 475 -14.71 26.88 38.84
C GLY A 475 -15.36 25.51 38.64
N ALA A 476 -14.59 24.42 38.73
CA ALA A 476 -15.12 23.08 38.93
C ALA A 476 -15.32 22.80 40.43
N THR A 477 -16.38 22.06 40.77
CA THR A 477 -16.70 21.68 42.15
C THR A 477 -15.87 20.47 42.57
N LEU A 478 -15.01 20.62 43.58
CA LEU A 478 -14.27 19.50 44.17
C LEU A 478 -15.19 18.69 45.11
N LEU A 479 -15.54 17.46 44.73
CA LEU A 479 -16.39 16.57 45.54
C LEU A 479 -15.62 15.85 46.65
N CYS A 480 -14.42 15.36 46.33
CA CYS A 480 -13.55 14.68 47.29
C CYS A 480 -12.09 14.67 46.80
N GLY A 481 -11.15 14.45 47.74
CA GLY A 481 -9.72 14.45 47.45
C GLY A 481 -9.16 15.87 47.27
N GLY A 482 -8.28 16.04 46.29
CA GLY A 482 -7.70 17.34 45.92
C GLY A 482 -6.45 17.77 46.68
N ASP A 483 -5.94 16.94 47.61
CA ASP A 483 -4.76 17.25 48.43
C ASP A 483 -3.74 16.09 48.41
N LYS A 484 -2.50 16.40 48.83
CA LYS A 484 -1.46 15.39 49.10
C LYS A 484 -1.82 14.61 50.37
N LEU A 485 -1.68 13.29 50.37
CA LEU A 485 -1.78 12.49 51.60
C LEU A 485 -0.63 12.87 52.55
N ARG A 486 -0.89 12.82 53.86
CA ARG A 486 0.04 13.25 54.92
C ARG A 486 -0.02 12.33 56.13
N GLY A 487 1.04 12.34 56.92
CA GLY A 487 1.22 11.50 58.11
C GLY A 487 2.21 10.35 57.88
N GLU A 488 2.32 9.50 58.91
CA GLU A 488 3.22 8.36 58.93
C GLU A 488 2.95 7.43 57.73
N GLY A 489 4.00 7.13 56.95
CA GLY A 489 3.91 6.39 55.68
C GLY A 489 3.71 7.24 54.41
N PHE A 490 3.21 8.47 54.52
CA PHE A 490 2.88 9.31 53.34
C PHE A 490 3.81 10.52 53.13
N ASP A 491 4.31 11.15 54.20
CA ASP A 491 4.99 12.46 54.11
C ASP A 491 6.24 12.48 53.21
N ASN A 492 6.94 11.34 53.07
CA ASN A 492 8.14 11.21 52.24
C ASN A 492 7.86 10.70 50.82
N GLY A 493 6.61 10.41 50.46
CA GLY A 493 6.24 9.82 49.16
C GLY A 493 5.53 10.77 48.20
N ALA A 494 5.39 10.35 46.95
CA ALA A 494 4.76 11.08 45.86
C ALA A 494 3.21 10.94 45.85
N TRP A 495 2.58 10.94 47.03
CA TRP A 495 1.16 10.65 47.22
C TRP A 495 0.21 11.83 46.90
N VAL A 496 -0.94 11.51 46.28
CA VAL A 496 -2.09 12.40 46.02
C VAL A 496 -3.37 11.64 46.32
N ALA A 497 -4.34 12.27 46.97
CA ALA A 497 -5.64 11.66 47.23
C ALA A 497 -6.43 11.40 45.93
N PRO A 498 -7.21 10.29 45.84
CA PRO A 498 -8.16 10.09 44.76
C PRO A 498 -9.14 11.27 44.68
N THR A 499 -9.15 11.96 43.55
CA THR A 499 -9.78 13.28 43.39
C THR A 499 -10.92 13.21 42.38
N VAL A 500 -12.05 13.81 42.73
CA VAL A 500 -13.23 13.91 41.85
C VAL A 500 -13.67 15.36 41.76
N PHE A 501 -13.67 15.89 40.54
CA PHE A 501 -14.34 17.15 40.19
C PHE A 501 -15.68 16.87 39.53
N THR A 502 -16.65 17.73 39.81
CA THR A 502 -17.94 17.79 39.12
C THR A 502 -18.25 19.22 38.70
N ASP A 503 -19.39 19.42 38.04
CA ASP A 503 -19.80 20.67 37.38
C ASP A 503 -18.74 21.13 36.35
N CYS A 504 -17.99 20.17 35.80
CA CYS A 504 -16.94 20.40 34.82
C CYS A 504 -17.54 20.80 33.46
N ARG A 505 -16.84 21.68 32.75
CA ARG A 505 -17.23 22.21 31.44
C ARG A 505 -16.12 21.97 30.42
N ASP A 506 -16.51 21.83 29.15
CA ASP A 506 -15.63 21.33 28.10
C ASP A 506 -14.39 22.21 27.85
N GLU A 507 -14.46 23.52 28.17
CA GLU A 507 -13.34 24.46 28.00
C GLU A 507 -12.25 24.35 29.08
N MET A 508 -12.53 23.68 30.22
CA MET A 508 -11.59 23.58 31.34
C MET A 508 -10.33 22.77 30.99
N LYS A 509 -9.17 23.15 31.52
CA LYS A 509 -7.91 22.40 31.33
C LYS A 509 -8.02 20.98 31.87
N ILE A 510 -8.68 20.78 33.02
CA ILE A 510 -8.89 19.44 33.60
C ILE A 510 -9.75 18.52 32.71
N VAL A 511 -10.55 19.08 31.80
CA VAL A 511 -11.36 18.36 30.81
C VAL A 511 -10.62 18.19 29.48
N ARG A 512 -9.84 19.18 29.02
CA ARG A 512 -9.15 19.13 27.71
C ARG A 512 -7.79 18.44 27.74
N GLU A 513 -7.05 18.55 28.84
CA GLU A 513 -5.64 18.12 28.93
C GLU A 513 -5.49 16.80 29.71
N GLU A 514 -4.55 15.97 29.29
CA GLU A 514 -4.18 14.74 30.00
C GLU A 514 -3.46 15.09 31.32
N ILE A 515 -4.08 14.72 32.45
CA ILE A 515 -3.54 14.92 33.80
C ILE A 515 -2.60 13.77 34.18
N PHE A 516 -2.95 12.55 33.76
CA PHE A 516 -2.22 11.31 34.01
C PHE A 516 -2.02 10.99 35.51
N GLY A 517 -3.04 11.26 36.32
CA GLY A 517 -3.08 11.01 37.76
C GLY A 517 -4.52 10.76 38.23
N PRO A 518 -4.77 10.61 39.54
CA PRO A 518 -6.02 10.07 40.08
C PRO A 518 -7.09 11.17 40.16
N VAL A 519 -7.48 11.75 39.03
CA VAL A 519 -8.37 12.91 38.91
C VAL A 519 -9.47 12.66 37.88
N MET A 520 -10.68 12.42 38.37
CA MET A 520 -11.90 12.26 37.57
C MET A 520 -12.58 13.61 37.33
N SER A 521 -13.08 13.86 36.13
CA SER A 521 -13.96 15.01 35.81
C SER A 521 -15.35 14.50 35.40
N ILE A 522 -16.39 14.89 36.14
CA ILE A 522 -17.79 14.56 35.87
C ILE A 522 -18.46 15.71 35.10
N LEU A 523 -19.11 15.38 33.98
CA LEU A 523 -19.82 16.30 33.11
C LEU A 523 -21.28 15.85 32.93
N SER A 524 -22.25 16.77 33.05
CA SER A 524 -23.63 16.51 32.67
C SER A 524 -23.88 16.73 31.18
N TYR A 525 -24.86 16.02 30.61
CA TYR A 525 -25.38 16.25 29.26
C TYR A 525 -26.92 16.04 29.21
N ASP A 526 -27.55 16.49 28.13
CA ASP A 526 -29.00 16.47 27.92
C ASP A 526 -29.47 15.55 26.76
N SER A 527 -28.65 15.29 25.72
CA SER A 527 -29.01 14.37 24.61
C SER A 527 -27.88 13.42 24.14
N GLU A 528 -28.25 12.32 23.47
CA GLU A 528 -27.31 11.35 22.88
C GLU A 528 -26.40 12.01 21.82
N GLU A 529 -26.96 12.84 20.96
CA GLU A 529 -26.23 13.57 19.91
C GLU A 529 -25.26 14.60 20.50
N GLU A 530 -25.67 15.26 21.59
CA GLU A 530 -24.84 16.23 22.31
C GLU A 530 -23.62 15.56 22.96
N VAL A 531 -23.82 14.43 23.65
CA VAL A 531 -22.72 13.73 24.32
C VAL A 531 -21.76 13.06 23.32
N ILE A 532 -22.25 12.53 22.19
CA ILE A 532 -21.36 12.05 21.11
C ILE A 532 -20.47 13.17 20.59
N ARG A 533 -21.05 14.35 20.30
CA ARG A 533 -20.29 15.52 19.83
C ARG A 533 -19.21 15.93 20.83
N ARG A 534 -19.55 16.00 22.13
CA ARG A 534 -18.64 16.44 23.20
C ARG A 534 -17.59 15.38 23.56
N ALA A 535 -17.94 14.10 23.49
CA ALA A 535 -17.00 13.00 23.63
C ALA A 535 -15.91 13.06 22.54
N ASN A 536 -16.29 13.41 21.31
CA ASN A 536 -15.36 13.57 20.19
C ASN A 536 -14.64 14.94 20.13
N ASP A 537 -15.10 15.95 20.86
CA ASP A 537 -14.50 17.31 20.89
C ASP A 537 -13.18 17.35 21.69
N THR A 538 -12.16 16.70 21.11
CA THR A 538 -10.81 16.63 21.62
C THR A 538 -9.84 16.20 20.52
N ASP A 539 -8.58 16.64 20.65
CA ASP A 539 -7.44 16.23 19.83
C ASP A 539 -7.04 14.75 20.04
N TYR A 540 -7.47 14.15 21.16
CA TYR A 540 -7.16 12.77 21.54
C TYR A 540 -8.17 11.77 20.97
N GLY A 541 -7.79 10.49 20.92
CA GLY A 541 -8.63 9.40 20.41
C GLY A 541 -8.13 8.02 20.82
N LEU A 542 -7.61 7.86 22.04
CA LEU A 542 -7.05 6.58 22.47
C LEU A 542 -8.13 5.54 22.78
N ALA A 543 -8.92 5.79 23.83
CA ALA A 543 -10.00 4.92 24.25
C ALA A 543 -11.32 5.69 24.46
N ALA A 544 -12.41 4.95 24.53
CA ALA A 544 -13.74 5.43 24.91
C ALA A 544 -14.56 4.27 25.48
N GLY A 545 -15.71 4.56 26.09
CA GLY A 545 -16.65 3.51 26.46
C GLY A 545 -18.03 4.03 26.84
N VAL A 546 -19.01 3.13 26.80
CA VAL A 546 -20.42 3.42 27.10
C VAL A 546 -20.95 2.50 28.18
N VAL A 547 -21.88 3.00 29.00
CA VAL A 547 -22.67 2.19 29.95
C VAL A 547 -24.15 2.38 29.64
N THR A 548 -24.83 1.30 29.25
CA THR A 548 -26.24 1.28 28.81
C THR A 548 -26.75 -0.16 28.75
N ASN A 549 -28.06 -0.37 28.91
CA ASN A 549 -28.72 -1.67 28.75
C ASN A 549 -29.31 -1.84 27.33
N ASP A 550 -29.51 -0.77 26.56
CA ASP A 550 -29.87 -0.83 25.14
C ASP A 550 -28.67 -1.20 24.27
N LEU A 551 -28.66 -2.46 23.80
CA LEU A 551 -27.69 -3.01 22.85
C LEU A 551 -27.59 -2.20 21.55
N THR A 552 -28.72 -1.67 21.06
CA THR A 552 -28.77 -0.90 19.80
C THR A 552 -28.06 0.43 19.97
N ARG A 553 -28.35 1.13 21.08
CA ARG A 553 -27.66 2.36 21.48
C ARG A 553 -26.17 2.09 21.71
N ALA A 554 -25.81 1.05 22.45
CA ALA A 554 -24.41 0.73 22.77
C ALA A 554 -23.54 0.68 21.51
N HIS A 555 -23.93 -0.13 20.51
CA HIS A 555 -23.20 -0.25 19.26
C HIS A 555 -23.31 1.01 18.39
N ARG A 556 -24.49 1.64 18.28
CA ARG A 556 -24.67 2.88 17.50
C ARG A 556 -23.78 4.01 17.99
N VAL A 557 -23.66 4.19 19.31
CA VAL A 557 -22.85 5.23 19.93
C VAL A 557 -21.37 4.90 19.78
N ILE A 558 -20.95 3.67 20.09
CA ILE A 558 -19.55 3.24 19.97
C ILE A 558 -19.02 3.38 18.53
N HIS A 559 -19.83 3.11 17.51
CA HIS A 559 -19.45 3.31 16.10
C HIS A 559 -19.29 4.80 15.70
N GLN A 560 -19.74 5.74 16.53
CA GLN A 560 -19.60 7.18 16.30
C GLN A 560 -18.51 7.83 17.17
N LEU A 561 -17.93 7.11 18.14
CA LEU A 561 -16.85 7.61 18.99
C LEU A 561 -15.50 7.46 18.28
N GLU A 562 -14.75 8.56 18.16
CA GLU A 562 -13.49 8.63 17.40
C GLU A 562 -12.28 8.14 18.22
N ALA A 563 -12.40 6.93 18.77
CA ALA A 563 -11.39 6.29 19.60
C ALA A 563 -10.93 4.94 19.04
N GLY A 564 -9.69 4.56 19.34
CA GLY A 564 -9.11 3.30 18.87
C GLY A 564 -9.46 2.06 19.68
N ILE A 565 -9.89 2.24 20.93
CA ILE A 565 -10.28 1.19 21.88
C ILE A 565 -11.65 1.58 22.44
N CYS A 566 -12.62 0.67 22.40
CA CYS A 566 -14.00 0.97 22.76
C CYS A 566 -14.59 -0.13 23.63
N TRP A 567 -15.05 0.23 24.83
CA TRP A 567 -15.69 -0.71 25.77
C TRP A 567 -17.20 -0.46 25.91
N ILE A 568 -17.97 -1.54 26.08
CA ILE A 568 -19.40 -1.49 26.42
C ILE A 568 -19.55 -2.19 27.77
N ASN A 569 -20.08 -1.49 28.78
CA ASN A 569 -20.34 -2.03 30.13
C ASN A 569 -19.12 -2.66 30.84
N THR A 570 -17.89 -2.28 30.45
CA THR A 570 -16.61 -2.61 31.13
C THR A 570 -15.58 -1.48 30.87
N TRP A 571 -14.36 -1.58 31.43
CA TRP A 571 -13.22 -0.70 31.10
C TRP A 571 -11.87 -1.35 31.42
N GLY A 572 -10.82 -0.96 30.67
CA GLY A 572 -9.42 -1.24 31.02
C GLY A 572 -8.87 -2.57 30.53
N GLU A 573 -9.72 -3.56 30.25
CA GLU A 573 -9.33 -4.84 29.65
C GLU A 573 -8.59 -4.62 28.32
N SER A 574 -7.39 -5.19 28.20
CA SER A 574 -6.49 -5.02 27.05
C SER A 574 -5.80 -6.33 26.66
N ALA A 575 -6.60 -7.33 26.30
CA ALA A 575 -6.14 -8.67 25.93
C ALA A 575 -5.12 -8.66 24.77
N ALA A 576 -4.24 -9.66 24.72
CA ALA A 576 -3.14 -9.74 23.75
C ALA A 576 -3.62 -9.84 22.29
N GLU A 577 -4.84 -10.36 22.08
CA GLU A 577 -5.54 -10.51 20.82
C GLU A 577 -6.03 -9.18 20.24
N MET A 578 -6.37 -8.22 21.11
CA MET A 578 -7.01 -6.97 20.73
C MET A 578 -5.96 -5.94 20.27
N PRO A 579 -5.99 -5.46 19.02
CA PRO A 579 -5.11 -4.38 18.57
C PRO A 579 -5.48 -3.08 19.28
N VAL A 580 -4.56 -2.55 20.09
CA VAL A 580 -4.74 -1.31 20.84
C VAL A 580 -3.97 -0.17 20.20
N GLY A 581 -4.56 1.03 20.18
CA GLY A 581 -3.82 2.25 19.88
C GLY A 581 -4.63 3.38 19.27
N GLY A 582 -4.08 4.58 19.32
CA GLY A 582 -4.85 5.82 19.14
C GLY A 582 -5.40 6.13 17.74
N TYR A 583 -6.48 6.91 17.73
CA TYR A 583 -6.91 7.82 16.66
C TYR A 583 -6.32 9.22 16.92
N LYS A 584 -6.45 10.14 15.94
CA LYS A 584 -6.05 11.57 16.05
C LYS A 584 -4.62 11.76 16.60
N HIS A 585 -4.41 12.60 17.62
CA HIS A 585 -3.09 12.80 18.25
C HIS A 585 -2.70 11.71 19.25
N SER A 586 -3.58 10.75 19.57
CA SER A 586 -3.29 9.69 20.55
C SER A 586 -2.38 8.58 20.02
N GLY A 587 -2.15 8.47 18.70
CA GLY A 587 -1.21 7.45 18.21
C GLY A 587 -1.12 7.29 16.70
N ILE A 588 -0.17 6.45 16.28
CA ILE A 588 0.03 6.00 14.90
C ILE A 588 0.43 4.52 14.93
N GLY A 589 -0.28 3.68 14.19
CA GLY A 589 -0.13 2.23 14.26
C GLY A 589 -0.92 1.64 15.43
N ARG A 590 -0.56 0.43 15.85
CA ARG A 590 -1.18 -0.30 16.97
C ARG A 590 -0.11 -1.13 17.69
N GLU A 591 -0.38 -1.48 18.94
CA GLU A 591 0.26 -2.58 19.67
C GLU A 591 -0.77 -3.71 19.90
N ASN A 592 -0.33 -4.91 20.31
CA ASN A 592 -1.15 -6.13 20.41
C ASN A 592 -1.85 -6.59 19.10
N GLY A 593 -2.40 -7.81 19.13
CA GLY A 593 -3.08 -8.46 18.01
C GLY A 593 -2.19 -8.79 16.80
N LEU A 594 -2.78 -9.51 15.83
CA LEU A 594 -2.04 -9.96 14.64
C LEU A 594 -1.55 -8.81 13.74
N MET A 595 -2.23 -7.66 13.74
CA MET A 595 -1.85 -6.49 12.93
C MET A 595 -0.48 -5.92 13.33
N THR A 596 -0.17 -5.89 14.62
CA THR A 596 1.12 -5.37 15.09
C THR A 596 2.27 -6.28 14.68
N LEU A 597 2.12 -7.60 14.73
CA LEU A 597 3.12 -8.55 14.22
C LEU A 597 3.42 -8.32 12.73
N GLN A 598 2.39 -8.02 11.93
CA GLN A 598 2.56 -7.65 10.52
C GLN A 598 3.31 -6.31 10.35
N SER A 599 3.12 -5.35 11.26
CA SER A 599 3.80 -4.03 11.25
C SER A 599 5.29 -4.09 11.58
N TYR A 600 5.81 -5.27 11.96
CA TYR A 600 7.23 -5.58 12.12
C TYR A 600 7.81 -6.34 10.91
N THR A 601 7.14 -6.26 9.74
CA THR A 601 7.55 -6.93 8.48
C THR A 601 7.35 -6.06 7.22
N GLN A 602 7.91 -6.49 6.07
CA GLN A 602 7.90 -5.75 4.79
C GLN A 602 7.63 -6.62 3.55
N VAL A 603 7.33 -5.97 2.40
CA VAL A 603 7.01 -6.59 1.09
C VAL A 603 7.73 -5.86 -0.06
N ASN A 604 8.37 -6.61 -0.98
CA ASN A 604 9.20 -6.11 -2.08
C ASN A 604 8.64 -6.43 -3.47
N VAL A 605 8.97 -5.60 -4.47
CA VAL A 605 8.53 -5.66 -5.88
C VAL A 605 9.74 -5.54 -6.83
N LEU A 606 9.75 -6.36 -7.88
CA LEU A 606 10.71 -6.29 -8.99
C LEU A 606 9.95 -6.06 -10.31
N LEU A 607 10.30 -4.98 -11.01
CA LEU A 607 9.80 -4.67 -12.36
C LEU A 607 10.88 -4.99 -13.39
N LEU A 608 10.53 -5.78 -14.41
CA LEU A 608 11.38 -6.08 -15.56
C LEU A 608 10.81 -5.39 -16.80
N GLU A 609 11.65 -4.64 -17.52
CA GLU A 609 11.27 -3.92 -18.74
C GLU A 609 12.26 -4.26 -19.86
N ALA A 610 11.79 -4.77 -20.99
CA ALA A 610 12.62 -5.20 -22.12
C ALA A 610 13.28 -4.04 -22.88
N GLY A 611 12.72 -2.83 -22.82
CA GLY A 611 13.29 -1.62 -23.38
C GLY A 611 14.10 -0.77 -22.41
N GLY A 612 14.43 0.45 -22.85
CA GLY A 612 15.16 1.43 -22.05
C GLY A 612 14.28 2.26 -21.11
N PRO A 613 14.90 3.14 -20.31
CA PRO A 613 14.17 4.11 -19.49
C PRO A 613 13.51 5.22 -20.34
N ASP A 614 12.51 5.90 -19.76
CA ASP A 614 11.83 7.05 -20.35
C ASP A 614 12.72 8.31 -20.25
N TYR A 615 13.52 8.56 -21.31
CA TYR A 615 14.51 9.64 -21.36
C TYR A 615 13.84 11.03 -21.47
N ARG A 616 13.85 11.79 -20.36
CA ARG A 616 13.18 13.11 -20.20
C ARG A 616 13.63 14.22 -21.16
N PHE A 617 14.73 14.04 -21.89
CA PHE A 617 15.25 14.98 -22.90
C PHE A 617 15.24 14.41 -24.34
N ASP A 618 14.77 13.18 -24.56
CA ASP A 618 14.67 12.62 -25.91
C ASP A 618 13.41 13.15 -26.61
N PHE A 619 13.58 14.08 -27.54
CA PHE A 619 12.45 14.70 -28.25
C PHE A 619 11.54 13.67 -28.93
N ARG A 620 12.08 12.51 -29.35
CA ARG A 620 11.31 11.48 -30.07
C ARG A 620 10.21 10.87 -29.21
N THR A 621 10.44 10.69 -27.92
CA THR A 621 9.41 10.20 -26.99
C THR A 621 8.70 11.35 -26.28
N GLN A 622 9.38 12.46 -25.99
CA GLN A 622 8.79 13.54 -25.17
C GLN A 622 7.97 14.56 -25.96
N MET A 623 8.24 14.80 -27.24
CA MET A 623 7.55 15.82 -28.06
C MET A 623 6.30 15.21 -28.71
N PRO A 624 5.09 15.71 -28.43
CA PRO A 624 3.86 15.21 -29.03
C PRO A 624 3.88 15.13 -30.57
N ALA A 625 4.40 16.16 -31.25
CA ALA A 625 4.49 16.17 -32.71
C ALA A 625 5.54 15.21 -33.31
N ALA A 626 6.36 14.54 -32.49
CA ALA A 626 7.39 13.60 -32.96
C ALA A 626 6.87 12.17 -33.16
N LEU A 627 5.55 11.95 -33.20
CA LEU A 627 4.88 10.63 -33.18
C LEU A 627 5.49 9.55 -34.10
N ALA A 628 5.88 9.90 -35.33
CA ALA A 628 6.44 8.95 -36.28
C ALA A 628 7.86 8.45 -35.88
N PHE A 629 8.67 9.28 -35.20
CA PHE A 629 10.06 8.93 -34.86
C PHE A 629 10.23 7.73 -33.91
N PRO A 630 9.46 7.56 -32.82
CA PRO A 630 9.57 6.39 -31.95
C PRO A 630 8.91 5.14 -32.53
N LEU A 631 8.04 5.27 -33.55
CA LEU A 631 7.49 4.14 -34.30
C LEU A 631 8.53 3.55 -35.28
N GLN A 632 9.48 4.36 -35.75
CA GLN A 632 10.53 3.92 -36.68
C GLN A 632 11.62 3.07 -35.99
N GLY A 633 11.88 1.88 -36.55
CA GLY A 633 12.91 0.96 -36.08
C GLY A 633 12.58 0.26 -34.75
N ARG A 634 13.60 -0.36 -34.13
CA ARG A 634 13.44 -1.26 -32.97
C ARG A 634 13.86 -0.68 -31.60
N ARG A 635 14.11 0.64 -31.52
CA ARG A 635 14.65 1.28 -30.29
C ARG A 635 13.59 1.49 -29.21
N TYR A 636 12.43 2.02 -29.58
CA TYR A 636 11.28 2.27 -28.70
C TYR A 636 10.02 1.50 -29.12
N ASN A 637 10.12 0.75 -30.21
CA ASN A 637 9.07 -0.06 -30.80
C ASN A 637 9.58 -1.50 -30.92
N TRP A 638 8.72 -2.49 -30.69
CA TRP A 638 8.99 -3.89 -31.02
C TRP A 638 9.05 -4.15 -32.53
N ALA A 639 8.29 -3.37 -33.31
CA ALA A 639 8.13 -3.50 -34.76
C ALA A 639 7.67 -4.90 -35.17
N TYR A 640 6.60 -5.40 -34.53
CA TYR A 640 5.92 -6.62 -34.99
C TYR A 640 5.30 -6.40 -36.38
N GLU A 641 5.03 -7.51 -37.06
CA GLU A 641 4.42 -7.55 -38.39
C GLU A 641 3.41 -8.70 -38.40
N THR A 642 2.28 -8.54 -39.07
CA THR A 642 1.30 -9.62 -39.22
C THR A 642 1.80 -10.73 -40.12
N ASP A 643 1.16 -11.90 -40.01
CA ASP A 643 1.10 -12.87 -41.08
C ASP A 643 0.22 -12.35 -42.24
N PRO A 644 0.28 -12.98 -43.42
CA PRO A 644 -0.48 -12.52 -44.58
C PRO A 644 -1.98 -12.54 -44.26
N GLU A 645 -2.62 -11.38 -44.26
CA GLU A 645 -4.03 -11.22 -43.92
C GLU A 645 -4.91 -11.70 -45.10
N PRO A 646 -5.65 -12.82 -44.98
CA PRO A 646 -6.21 -13.53 -46.15
C PRO A 646 -7.18 -12.69 -46.99
N PHE A 647 -7.99 -11.87 -46.33
CA PHE A 647 -9.00 -11.01 -46.97
C PHE A 647 -8.45 -9.64 -47.39
N MET A 648 -7.19 -9.31 -47.04
CA MET A 648 -6.51 -8.04 -47.32
C MET A 648 -5.43 -8.19 -48.39
N ASN A 649 -5.73 -8.94 -49.45
CA ASN A 649 -4.80 -9.28 -50.54
C ASN A 649 -3.48 -9.93 -50.06
N ASN A 650 -3.53 -10.69 -48.96
CA ASN A 650 -2.37 -11.32 -48.32
C ASN A 650 -1.26 -10.31 -47.93
N ARG A 651 -1.60 -9.04 -47.70
CA ARG A 651 -0.66 -8.05 -47.18
C ARG A 651 -0.20 -8.46 -45.77
N ARG A 652 1.07 -8.15 -45.49
CA ARG A 652 1.58 -8.06 -44.12
C ARG A 652 1.47 -6.60 -43.66
N MET A 653 1.17 -6.40 -42.39
CA MET A 653 0.85 -5.08 -41.82
C MET A 653 1.73 -4.82 -40.60
N GLU A 654 2.23 -3.58 -40.47
CA GLU A 654 3.04 -3.17 -39.31
C GLU A 654 2.18 -3.22 -38.03
N CYS A 655 2.68 -3.81 -36.95
CA CYS A 655 2.00 -3.88 -35.65
C CYS A 655 2.91 -3.32 -34.53
N GLY A 656 3.25 -2.03 -34.64
CA GLY A 656 4.16 -1.36 -33.70
C GLY A 656 3.63 -1.33 -32.26
N ARG A 657 4.43 -1.76 -31.28
CA ARG A 657 4.15 -1.81 -29.83
C ARG A 657 5.31 -1.20 -29.04
N GLY A 658 5.03 -0.48 -27.95
CA GLY A 658 6.09 0.19 -27.19
C GLY A 658 7.06 -0.76 -26.48
N LYS A 659 8.36 -0.45 -26.56
CA LYS A 659 9.47 -1.16 -25.92
C LYS A 659 10.30 -0.17 -25.08
N GLY A 660 10.06 -0.14 -23.78
CA GLY A 660 10.65 0.82 -22.84
C GLY A 660 9.64 1.25 -21.77
N LEU A 661 10.14 1.81 -20.66
CA LEU A 661 9.31 2.11 -19.49
C LEU A 661 8.06 2.91 -19.87
N GLY A 662 6.90 2.34 -19.56
CA GLY A 662 5.57 2.86 -19.94
C GLY A 662 4.92 2.14 -21.13
N GLY A 663 5.62 1.18 -21.74
CA GLY A 663 5.11 0.36 -22.85
C GLY A 663 4.61 1.21 -24.01
N SER A 664 3.48 0.84 -24.62
CA SER A 664 2.89 1.59 -25.73
C SER A 664 2.52 3.05 -25.41
N SER A 665 2.32 3.43 -24.13
CA SER A 665 2.07 4.83 -23.77
C SER A 665 3.27 5.75 -24.04
N LEU A 666 4.48 5.18 -24.14
CA LEU A 666 5.71 5.90 -24.50
C LEU A 666 5.72 6.36 -25.98
N ILE A 667 4.95 5.69 -26.86
CA ILE A 667 5.04 5.87 -28.33
C ILE A 667 3.70 6.12 -29.04
N ASN A 668 2.55 6.04 -28.35
CA ASN A 668 1.21 6.16 -28.95
C ASN A 668 0.88 7.56 -29.51
N GLY A 669 -0.25 7.68 -30.23
CA GLY A 669 -0.78 8.96 -30.75
C GLY A 669 -1.28 9.98 -29.72
N MET A 670 -1.22 9.66 -28.42
CA MET A 670 -1.68 10.48 -27.29
C MET A 670 -3.17 10.88 -27.32
N CYS A 671 -3.99 10.40 -28.25
CA CYS A 671 -5.45 10.59 -28.20
C CYS A 671 -6.00 10.04 -26.88
N TYR A 672 -6.67 10.88 -26.10
CA TYR A 672 -7.32 10.47 -24.85
C TYR A 672 -8.81 10.28 -25.12
N ILE A 673 -9.15 9.03 -25.46
CA ILE A 673 -10.53 8.55 -25.58
C ILE A 673 -10.68 7.31 -24.70
N ARG A 674 -11.86 7.15 -24.10
CA ARG A 674 -12.27 6.01 -23.28
C ARG A 674 -13.25 5.13 -24.05
N GLY A 675 -13.53 3.95 -23.50
CA GLY A 675 -14.61 3.10 -24.02
C GLY A 675 -15.99 3.75 -23.84
N ASN A 676 -16.89 3.46 -24.77
CA ASN A 676 -18.31 3.78 -24.63
C ASN A 676 -18.87 3.06 -23.40
N ALA A 677 -19.83 3.69 -22.73
CA ALA A 677 -20.50 3.07 -21.59
C ALA A 677 -21.15 1.72 -21.94
N MET A 678 -21.69 1.59 -23.15
CA MET A 678 -22.29 0.35 -23.66
C MET A 678 -21.26 -0.73 -24.03
N ASP A 679 -19.95 -0.45 -24.04
CA ASP A 679 -18.93 -1.51 -24.11
C ASP A 679 -18.78 -2.18 -22.74
N LEU A 680 -18.66 -1.36 -21.70
CA LEU A 680 -18.41 -1.81 -20.33
C LEU A 680 -19.67 -2.43 -19.70
N ASP A 681 -20.86 -1.91 -20.01
CA ASP A 681 -22.13 -2.56 -19.66
C ASP A 681 -22.29 -3.92 -20.37
N ASN A 682 -21.76 -4.06 -21.59
CA ASN A 682 -21.75 -5.33 -22.32
C ASN A 682 -20.69 -6.31 -21.77
N TRP A 683 -19.57 -5.82 -21.24
CA TRP A 683 -18.68 -6.67 -20.44
C TRP A 683 -19.39 -7.15 -19.17
N ALA A 684 -20.12 -6.27 -18.48
CA ALA A 684 -20.83 -6.58 -17.25
C ALA A 684 -22.08 -7.46 -17.42
N SER A 685 -22.56 -7.68 -18.65
CA SER A 685 -23.60 -8.67 -18.93
C SER A 685 -23.04 -10.10 -19.08
N MET A 686 -21.71 -10.25 -19.19
CA MET A 686 -21.05 -11.55 -19.19
C MET A 686 -20.97 -12.09 -17.76
N PRO A 687 -21.29 -13.38 -17.50
CA PRO A 687 -21.28 -13.95 -16.16
C PRO A 687 -19.94 -13.77 -15.44
N GLY A 688 -19.99 -13.33 -14.18
CA GLY A 688 -18.84 -13.09 -13.32
C GLY A 688 -18.13 -11.75 -13.54
N LEU A 689 -18.55 -10.93 -14.51
CA LEU A 689 -17.98 -9.60 -14.78
C LEU A 689 -18.91 -8.46 -14.34
N GLU A 690 -19.90 -8.71 -13.50
CA GLU A 690 -20.99 -7.76 -13.17
C GLU A 690 -20.49 -6.43 -12.57
N ASN A 691 -19.29 -6.44 -11.97
CA ASN A 691 -18.61 -5.28 -11.40
C ASN A 691 -17.74 -4.50 -12.40
N TRP A 692 -17.83 -4.78 -13.71
CA TRP A 692 -17.13 -4.08 -14.79
C TRP A 692 -18.00 -3.08 -15.56
N SER A 693 -19.22 -2.79 -15.10
CA SER A 693 -20.12 -1.86 -15.80
C SER A 693 -19.52 -0.46 -15.89
N TYR A 694 -20.04 0.41 -16.77
CA TYR A 694 -19.50 1.76 -16.93
C TYR A 694 -19.42 2.52 -15.60
N LEU A 695 -20.43 2.36 -14.75
CA LEU A 695 -20.52 3.03 -13.45
C LEU A 695 -19.52 2.49 -12.40
N ASP A 696 -19.04 1.25 -12.55
CA ASP A 696 -18.00 0.66 -11.68
C ASP A 696 -16.58 0.93 -12.21
N CYS A 697 -16.46 1.35 -13.47
CA CYS A 697 -15.19 1.66 -14.13
C CYS A 697 -14.91 3.17 -14.18
N LEU A 698 -15.94 4.01 -14.26
CA LEU A 698 -15.82 5.48 -14.29
C LEU A 698 -15.03 6.07 -13.09
N PRO A 699 -15.20 5.60 -11.83
CA PRO A 699 -14.37 6.05 -10.72
C PRO A 699 -12.87 5.79 -10.94
N TYR A 700 -12.51 4.71 -11.63
CA TYR A 700 -11.12 4.36 -11.93
C TYR A 700 -10.54 5.16 -13.10
N TYR A 701 -11.35 5.50 -14.13
CA TYR A 701 -10.95 6.50 -15.13
C TYR A 701 -10.64 7.85 -14.50
N ARG A 702 -11.49 8.30 -13.55
CA ARG A 702 -11.29 9.56 -12.81
C ARG A 702 -10.07 9.51 -11.89
N LYS A 703 -9.82 8.39 -11.21
CA LYS A 703 -8.62 8.17 -10.37
C LYS A 703 -7.33 8.23 -11.19
N ALA A 704 -7.35 7.78 -12.44
CA ALA A 704 -6.16 7.69 -13.28
C ALA A 704 -5.65 9.04 -13.83
N GLU A 705 -6.48 10.08 -13.89
CA GLU A 705 -6.19 11.31 -14.64
C GLU A 705 -6.25 12.62 -13.84
N THR A 706 -5.57 13.63 -14.37
CA THR A 706 -5.81 15.05 -14.07
C THR A 706 -6.10 15.79 -15.37
N ARG A 707 -7.33 16.26 -15.55
CA ARG A 707 -7.73 17.08 -16.70
C ARG A 707 -7.40 18.56 -16.45
N ASP A 708 -6.82 19.23 -17.45
CA ASP A 708 -6.31 20.60 -17.30
C ASP A 708 -7.36 21.70 -17.13
N ILE A 709 -8.62 21.45 -17.52
CA ILE A 709 -9.77 22.34 -17.23
C ILE A 709 -10.52 21.98 -15.93
N GLY A 710 -10.00 21.03 -15.14
CA GLY A 710 -10.56 20.59 -13.87
C GLY A 710 -11.45 19.34 -13.95
N PRO A 711 -11.80 18.74 -12.80
CA PRO A 711 -12.64 17.56 -12.70
C PRO A 711 -14.12 17.86 -12.96
N ASN A 712 -14.88 16.83 -13.31
CA ASN A 712 -16.35 16.86 -13.35
C ASN A 712 -16.90 15.44 -13.02
N ASP A 713 -18.18 15.16 -13.26
CA ASP A 713 -18.79 13.84 -13.00
C ASP A 713 -18.07 12.68 -13.73
N TYR A 714 -17.46 12.97 -14.87
CA TYR A 714 -16.75 12.01 -15.73
C TYR A 714 -15.22 12.11 -15.61
N HIS A 715 -14.69 13.27 -15.23
CA HIS A 715 -13.25 13.56 -15.28
C HIS A 715 -12.57 13.72 -13.91
N GLY A 716 -11.29 13.36 -13.88
CA GLY A 716 -10.40 13.42 -12.72
C GLY A 716 -9.63 14.74 -12.63
N GLY A 717 -9.19 15.08 -11.41
CA GLY A 717 -8.43 16.30 -11.12
C GLY A 717 -7.16 16.09 -10.29
N GLU A 718 -6.88 14.85 -9.87
CA GLU A 718 -5.77 14.50 -8.96
C GLU A 718 -4.98 13.26 -9.40
N GLY A 719 -5.38 12.62 -10.50
CA GLY A 719 -4.76 11.40 -10.99
C GLY A 719 -3.43 11.64 -11.74
N PRO A 720 -2.53 10.65 -11.78
CA PRO A 720 -1.15 10.84 -12.21
C PRO A 720 -0.95 11.07 -13.72
N VAL A 721 -1.94 10.75 -14.56
CA VAL A 721 -1.85 10.97 -16.02
C VAL A 721 -2.47 12.31 -16.40
N SER A 722 -1.64 13.25 -16.87
CA SER A 722 -2.14 14.54 -17.38
C SER A 722 -2.94 14.37 -18.67
N VAL A 723 -4.13 14.96 -18.69
CA VAL A 723 -5.01 15.06 -19.86
C VAL A 723 -5.22 16.55 -20.16
N THR A 724 -5.00 16.94 -21.42
CA THR A 724 -5.09 18.33 -21.90
C THR A 724 -6.18 18.44 -22.95
N THR A 725 -7.09 19.41 -22.81
CA THR A 725 -8.09 19.70 -23.84
C THR A 725 -7.50 20.44 -25.05
N PRO A 726 -8.15 20.38 -26.23
CA PRO A 726 -7.89 21.30 -27.34
C PRO A 726 -7.93 22.78 -26.91
N LYS A 727 -7.14 23.60 -27.60
CA LYS A 727 -7.03 25.05 -27.32
C LYS A 727 -7.84 25.85 -28.34
N GLN A 728 -8.51 26.90 -27.88
CA GLN A 728 -9.46 27.71 -28.67
C GLN A 728 -8.86 28.33 -29.96
N GLY A 729 -7.54 28.51 -30.02
CA GLY A 729 -6.81 28.99 -31.19
C GLY A 729 -6.04 27.89 -31.93
N ASN A 730 -6.50 26.64 -31.92
CA ASN A 730 -5.89 25.55 -32.69
C ASN A 730 -6.26 25.63 -34.19
N ASN A 731 -5.94 24.60 -34.98
CA ASN A 731 -6.07 24.67 -36.43
C ASN A 731 -7.56 24.84 -36.86
N PRO A 732 -7.91 25.82 -37.71
CA PRO A 732 -9.30 26.09 -38.10
C PRO A 732 -9.99 24.89 -38.79
N LEU A 733 -9.23 23.97 -39.38
CA LEU A 733 -9.77 22.76 -39.99
C LEU A 733 -10.42 21.81 -38.96
N PHE A 734 -9.96 21.80 -37.69
CA PHE A 734 -10.61 21.02 -36.63
C PHE A 734 -12.06 21.49 -36.41
N HIS A 735 -12.27 22.80 -36.31
CA HIS A 735 -13.61 23.38 -36.17
C HIS A 735 -14.46 23.12 -37.42
N ALA A 736 -13.91 23.34 -38.61
CA ALA A 736 -14.61 23.10 -39.87
C ALA A 736 -15.07 21.63 -40.03
N MET A 737 -14.27 20.66 -39.57
CA MET A 737 -14.65 19.25 -39.56
C MET A 737 -15.79 18.95 -38.59
N ILE A 738 -15.76 19.52 -37.37
CA ILE A 738 -16.84 19.36 -36.39
C ILE A 738 -18.14 19.94 -36.95
N GLU A 739 -18.12 21.17 -37.49
CA GLU A 739 -19.31 21.77 -38.12
C GLU A 739 -19.80 20.93 -39.29
N ALA A 740 -18.92 20.42 -40.17
CA ALA A 740 -19.33 19.59 -41.30
C ALA A 740 -20.00 18.28 -40.87
N GLY A 741 -19.55 17.66 -39.76
CA GLY A 741 -20.23 16.51 -39.16
C GLY A 741 -21.64 16.86 -38.67
N VAL A 742 -21.80 18.03 -38.05
CA VAL A 742 -23.11 18.53 -37.59
C VAL A 742 -24.03 18.90 -38.76
N GLU A 743 -23.50 19.55 -39.80
CA GLU A 743 -24.21 19.87 -41.04
C GLU A 743 -24.62 18.61 -41.82
N ALA A 744 -23.89 17.49 -41.67
CA ALA A 744 -24.29 16.18 -42.20
C ALA A 744 -25.42 15.51 -41.38
N GLY A 745 -25.91 16.18 -40.33
CA GLY A 745 -27.05 15.77 -39.51
C GLY A 745 -26.68 15.05 -38.21
N TYR A 746 -25.40 14.75 -37.97
CA TYR A 746 -24.95 14.09 -36.74
C TYR A 746 -24.98 15.06 -35.54
N PRO A 747 -25.12 14.56 -34.30
CA PRO A 747 -25.09 15.43 -33.12
C PRO A 747 -23.71 16.07 -32.92
N ARG A 748 -23.70 17.23 -32.26
CA ARG A 748 -22.50 17.79 -31.63
C ARG A 748 -22.32 17.16 -30.26
N THR A 749 -21.07 16.92 -29.86
CA THR A 749 -20.70 16.73 -28.46
C THR A 749 -19.56 17.67 -28.08
N ASP A 750 -19.64 18.24 -26.88
CA ASP A 750 -18.58 19.10 -26.32
C ASP A 750 -17.50 18.27 -25.62
N ASP A 751 -17.74 16.97 -25.38
CA ASP A 751 -16.82 16.08 -24.70
C ASP A 751 -17.04 14.61 -25.11
N LEU A 752 -16.16 14.07 -25.97
CA LEU A 752 -16.20 12.69 -26.44
C LEU A 752 -15.96 11.64 -25.33
N ASN A 753 -15.58 12.06 -24.11
CA ASN A 753 -15.40 11.21 -22.92
C ASN A 753 -16.48 11.44 -21.84
N GLY A 754 -17.39 12.40 -22.06
CA GLY A 754 -18.43 12.81 -21.13
C GLY A 754 -19.76 12.09 -21.31
N TYR A 755 -20.86 12.82 -21.10
CA TYR A 755 -22.23 12.28 -21.15
C TYR A 755 -22.59 11.58 -22.47
N GLN A 756 -22.17 12.14 -23.61
CA GLN A 756 -22.54 11.66 -24.94
C GLN A 756 -21.31 11.58 -25.85
N GLN A 757 -20.87 10.36 -26.14
CA GLN A 757 -19.79 10.11 -27.11
C GLN A 757 -20.27 10.20 -28.56
N GLU A 758 -21.52 9.78 -28.85
CA GLU A 758 -22.08 9.83 -30.22
C GLU A 758 -22.27 11.28 -30.69
N GLY A 759 -21.50 11.67 -31.71
CA GLY A 759 -21.44 13.01 -32.29
C GLY A 759 -20.04 13.40 -32.74
N PHE A 760 -19.90 14.63 -33.26
CA PHE A 760 -18.61 15.26 -33.57
C PHE A 760 -18.22 16.27 -32.49
N GLY A 761 -16.94 16.31 -32.12
CA GLY A 761 -16.47 17.09 -30.98
C GLY A 761 -14.94 17.21 -30.83
N PRO A 762 -14.48 17.95 -29.81
CA PRO A 762 -13.07 18.10 -29.48
C PRO A 762 -12.48 16.80 -28.89
N MET A 763 -11.22 16.50 -29.22
CA MET A 763 -10.50 15.34 -28.69
C MET A 763 -9.42 15.75 -27.70
N ASP A 764 -9.53 15.25 -26.46
CA ASP A 764 -8.52 15.40 -25.42
C ASP A 764 -7.27 14.57 -25.70
N ARG A 765 -6.14 14.92 -25.06
CA ARG A 765 -4.85 14.27 -25.29
C ARG A 765 -4.04 14.02 -24.01
N THR A 766 -3.32 12.90 -23.94
CA THR A 766 -2.37 12.55 -22.85
C THR A 766 -1.07 13.35 -22.98
N VAL A 767 -1.20 14.66 -22.78
CA VAL A 767 -0.11 15.63 -22.82
C VAL A 767 -0.19 16.45 -21.54
N THR A 768 0.97 16.76 -20.97
CA THR A 768 1.11 17.63 -19.79
C THR A 768 0.80 19.09 -20.15
N PRO A 769 0.42 19.94 -19.17
CA PRO A 769 0.20 21.38 -19.41
C PRO A 769 1.41 22.14 -20.01
N LYS A 770 2.61 21.55 -19.99
CA LYS A 770 3.85 22.08 -20.59
C LYS A 770 4.22 21.38 -21.92
N GLY A 771 3.24 20.84 -22.65
CA GLY A 771 3.41 20.32 -24.00
C GLY A 771 4.29 19.07 -24.13
N ARG A 772 4.50 18.31 -23.04
CA ARG A 772 5.27 17.03 -23.05
C ARG A 772 4.33 15.84 -22.96
N ARG A 773 4.63 14.73 -23.65
CA ARG A 773 3.89 13.45 -23.55
C ARG A 773 3.69 13.00 -22.09
N ALA A 774 2.48 12.57 -21.75
CA ALA A 774 2.14 11.95 -20.46
C ALA A 774 2.07 10.42 -20.58
N SER A 775 3.24 9.76 -20.53
CA SER A 775 3.34 8.29 -20.46
C SER A 775 2.94 7.76 -19.07
N THR A 776 2.59 6.48 -18.95
CA THR A 776 2.37 5.83 -17.65
C THR A 776 3.65 5.76 -16.81
N ALA A 777 4.83 5.78 -17.44
CA ALA A 777 6.11 5.92 -16.73
C ALA A 777 6.28 7.30 -16.11
N ARG A 778 5.83 8.38 -16.79
CA ARG A 778 5.81 9.73 -16.22
C ARG A 778 4.77 9.88 -15.11
N GLY A 779 3.58 9.30 -15.27
CA GLY A 779 2.55 9.35 -14.23
C GLY A 779 2.89 8.49 -13.01
N TYR A 780 3.01 7.17 -13.18
CA TYR A 780 3.08 6.23 -12.06
C TYR A 780 4.52 5.91 -11.61
N LEU A 781 5.46 5.71 -12.55
CA LEU A 781 6.80 5.24 -12.19
C LEU A 781 7.70 6.35 -11.66
N ASP A 782 7.56 7.60 -12.10
CA ASP A 782 8.33 8.71 -11.54
C ASP A 782 8.04 8.94 -10.04
N GLU A 783 6.80 8.69 -9.60
CA GLU A 783 6.40 8.68 -8.19
C GLU A 783 6.85 7.39 -7.48
N ALA A 784 6.62 6.23 -8.08
CA ALA A 784 6.84 4.95 -7.42
C ALA A 784 8.33 4.56 -7.27
N LYS A 785 9.21 4.97 -8.19
CA LYS A 785 10.64 4.58 -8.22
C LYS A 785 11.47 5.09 -7.02
N GLN A 786 10.94 6.04 -6.25
CA GLN A 786 11.58 6.53 -5.01
C GLN A 786 11.36 5.58 -3.82
N ARG A 787 10.48 4.59 -3.95
CA ARG A 787 10.14 3.66 -2.86
C ARG A 787 11.20 2.56 -2.75
N ALA A 788 11.80 2.42 -1.57
CA ALA A 788 12.88 1.47 -1.31
C ALA A 788 12.54 -0.01 -1.57
N ASN A 789 11.24 -0.34 -1.68
CA ASN A 789 10.75 -1.70 -1.94
C ASN A 789 10.46 -1.99 -3.43
N LEU A 790 10.79 -1.08 -4.35
CA LEU A 790 10.68 -1.28 -5.80
C LEU A 790 12.08 -1.31 -6.45
N THR A 791 12.41 -2.43 -7.09
CA THR A 791 13.58 -2.53 -7.99
C THR A 791 13.10 -2.53 -9.45
N ILE A 792 13.74 -1.74 -10.31
CA ILE A 792 13.44 -1.68 -11.76
C ILE A 792 14.69 -2.14 -12.52
N VAL A 793 14.53 -3.13 -13.41
CA VAL A 793 15.60 -3.58 -14.32
C VAL A 793 15.14 -3.33 -15.76
N THR A 794 15.81 -2.39 -16.43
CA THR A 794 15.60 -2.10 -17.86
C THR A 794 16.48 -2.98 -18.74
N HIS A 795 16.12 -3.09 -20.01
CA HIS A 795 16.67 -4.06 -20.97
C HIS A 795 16.54 -5.52 -20.50
N ALA A 796 15.55 -5.82 -19.66
CA ALA A 796 15.23 -7.15 -19.15
C ALA A 796 14.13 -7.81 -20.01
N THR A 797 14.52 -8.61 -21.00
CA THR A 797 13.56 -9.37 -21.83
C THR A 797 13.10 -10.59 -21.03
N THR A 798 11.81 -10.65 -20.68
CA THR A 798 11.23 -11.83 -20.02
C THR A 798 11.09 -12.96 -21.03
N ASP A 799 11.70 -14.10 -20.73
CA ASP A 799 11.61 -15.29 -21.56
C ASP A 799 10.33 -16.06 -21.24
N ARG A 800 10.28 -16.67 -20.05
CA ARG A 800 9.19 -17.52 -19.60
C ARG A 800 8.95 -17.40 -18.10
N ILE A 801 7.76 -17.80 -17.68
CA ILE A 801 7.33 -17.94 -16.30
C ILE A 801 7.77 -19.31 -15.81
N ILE A 802 8.34 -19.35 -14.60
CA ILE A 802 8.81 -20.59 -13.96
C ILE A 802 7.68 -21.15 -13.12
N PHE A 803 7.35 -22.42 -13.35
CA PHE A 803 6.29 -23.13 -12.65
C PHE A 803 6.86 -24.24 -11.73
N ASP A 804 6.33 -24.35 -10.51
CA ASP A 804 6.50 -25.46 -9.57
C ASP A 804 5.17 -26.22 -9.51
N ASN A 805 5.11 -27.33 -10.25
CA ASN A 805 3.85 -27.94 -10.66
C ASN A 805 2.92 -26.86 -11.26
N LEU A 806 1.66 -26.99 -10.88
CA LEU A 806 0.70 -25.96 -10.69
C LEU A 806 1.20 -24.87 -9.69
N ARG A 807 2.24 -24.05 -10.01
CA ARG A 807 2.65 -22.77 -9.33
C ARG A 807 3.63 -21.85 -10.08
N ALA A 808 3.22 -20.68 -10.56
CA ALA A 808 4.13 -19.58 -10.92
C ALA A 808 4.98 -19.15 -9.71
N VAL A 809 6.28 -19.47 -9.74
CA VAL A 809 7.27 -19.21 -8.67
C VAL A 809 8.33 -18.19 -9.07
N GLY A 810 8.29 -17.69 -10.30
CA GLY A 810 9.27 -16.73 -10.80
C GLY A 810 9.21 -16.55 -12.31
N VAL A 811 10.22 -15.86 -12.83
CA VAL A 811 10.44 -15.62 -14.26
C VAL A 811 11.92 -15.80 -14.61
N GLU A 812 12.17 -16.38 -15.78
CA GLU A 812 13.46 -16.34 -16.46
C GLU A 812 13.51 -15.13 -17.38
N TYR A 813 14.62 -14.39 -17.38
CA TYR A 813 14.79 -13.18 -18.17
C TYR A 813 16.25 -12.94 -18.56
N LEU A 814 16.48 -12.26 -19.69
CA LEU A 814 17.80 -11.89 -20.18
C LEU A 814 18.01 -10.38 -20.04
N VAL A 815 19.21 -9.94 -19.63
CA VAL A 815 19.53 -8.52 -19.36
C VAL A 815 20.50 -7.97 -20.41
N LYS A 816 20.01 -7.07 -21.26
CA LYS A 816 20.66 -6.69 -22.53
C LYS A 816 20.84 -7.92 -23.42
N ASP A 817 21.79 -7.87 -24.34
CA ASP A 817 22.08 -8.95 -25.30
C ASP A 817 22.96 -10.07 -24.68
N THR A 818 22.77 -10.37 -23.39
CA THR A 818 23.46 -11.48 -22.72
C THR A 818 22.73 -12.80 -23.00
N PRO A 819 23.42 -13.90 -23.34
CA PRO A 819 22.81 -15.22 -23.43
C PRO A 819 22.56 -15.88 -22.06
N VAL A 820 22.93 -15.21 -20.95
CA VAL A 820 22.79 -15.75 -19.59
C VAL A 820 21.39 -15.44 -19.04
N HIS A 821 20.55 -16.48 -18.94
CA HIS A 821 19.25 -16.39 -18.29
C HIS A 821 19.44 -16.08 -16.79
N SER A 822 18.83 -14.97 -16.35
CA SER A 822 18.69 -14.61 -14.95
C SER A 822 17.35 -15.13 -14.42
N VAL A 823 17.32 -15.61 -13.18
CA VAL A 823 16.10 -16.12 -12.52
C VAL A 823 15.67 -15.17 -11.42
N ALA A 824 14.49 -14.59 -11.55
CA ALA A 824 13.82 -13.86 -10.48
C ALA A 824 12.74 -14.74 -9.84
N LYS A 825 12.91 -15.12 -8.57
CA LYS A 825 11.87 -15.88 -7.83
C LYS A 825 10.79 -14.93 -7.30
N ALA A 826 9.57 -15.08 -7.83
CA ALA A 826 8.38 -14.38 -7.39
C ALA A 826 7.86 -15.05 -6.12
N ARG A 827 8.08 -14.41 -4.97
CA ARG A 827 7.53 -14.84 -3.68
C ARG A 827 6.02 -14.66 -3.73
N LYS A 828 5.55 -13.40 -3.78
CA LYS A 828 4.12 -13.07 -3.93
C LYS A 828 3.58 -13.67 -5.23
N GLU A 829 3.73 -12.98 -6.35
CA GLU A 829 2.90 -13.19 -7.55
C GLU A 829 3.68 -12.74 -8.79
N VAL A 830 3.39 -13.34 -9.95
CA VAL A 830 3.86 -12.83 -11.24
C VAL A 830 2.74 -11.99 -11.85
N LEU A 831 3.02 -10.70 -12.12
CA LEU A 831 2.12 -9.80 -12.82
C LEU A 831 2.64 -9.65 -14.26
N LEU A 832 1.96 -10.28 -15.21
CA LEU A 832 2.30 -10.21 -16.62
C LEU A 832 1.55 -9.03 -17.26
N SER A 833 2.29 -8.00 -17.66
CA SER A 833 1.76 -6.78 -18.28
C SER A 833 2.51 -6.47 -19.58
N ALA A 834 2.72 -7.49 -20.42
CA ALA A 834 3.51 -7.39 -21.65
C ALA A 834 2.68 -6.96 -22.88
N GLY A 835 1.36 -6.84 -22.74
CA GLY A 835 0.42 -6.39 -23.77
C GLY A 835 -0.08 -7.51 -24.68
N ALA A 836 -1.06 -7.17 -25.52
CA ALA A 836 -1.83 -8.08 -26.37
C ALA A 836 -1.04 -9.00 -27.33
N ILE A 837 0.26 -8.74 -27.55
CA ILE A 837 1.11 -9.60 -28.40
C ILE A 837 2.07 -10.45 -27.55
N ALA A 838 2.80 -9.82 -26.61
CA ALA A 838 3.83 -10.51 -25.86
C ALA A 838 3.29 -11.32 -24.66
N SER A 839 2.17 -10.93 -24.04
CA SER A 839 1.57 -11.68 -22.94
C SER A 839 1.16 -13.11 -23.33
N PRO A 840 0.37 -13.36 -24.40
CA PRO A 840 0.08 -14.73 -24.84
C PRO A 840 1.34 -15.47 -25.32
N GLN A 841 2.30 -14.79 -25.96
CA GLN A 841 3.55 -15.41 -26.39
C GLN A 841 4.40 -15.92 -25.20
N ILE A 842 4.48 -15.14 -24.11
CA ILE A 842 5.17 -15.55 -22.88
C ILE A 842 4.44 -16.72 -22.22
N LEU A 843 3.11 -16.69 -22.13
CA LEU A 843 2.32 -17.81 -21.61
C LEU A 843 2.58 -19.10 -22.41
N GLN A 844 2.51 -19.03 -23.75
CA GLN A 844 2.79 -20.17 -24.62
C GLN A 844 4.22 -20.71 -24.43
N ARG A 845 5.25 -19.86 -24.40
CA ARG A 845 6.64 -20.29 -24.07
C ARG A 845 6.79 -20.92 -22.69
N SER A 846 5.88 -20.60 -21.77
CA SER A 846 5.89 -21.11 -20.40
C SER A 846 5.06 -22.39 -20.21
N GLY A 847 4.53 -22.98 -21.29
CA GLY A 847 3.69 -24.18 -21.23
C GLY A 847 2.24 -23.92 -20.87
N VAL A 848 1.74 -22.70 -21.12
CA VAL A 848 0.35 -22.30 -20.86
C VAL A 848 -0.33 -21.91 -22.17
N GLY A 849 -1.34 -22.67 -22.58
CA GLY A 849 -2.05 -22.49 -23.84
C GLY A 849 -2.63 -23.80 -24.37
N ASP A 850 -3.10 -23.78 -25.62
CA ASP A 850 -3.61 -24.97 -26.32
C ASP A 850 -2.61 -26.14 -26.31
N ALA A 851 -2.98 -27.26 -25.68
CA ALA A 851 -2.07 -28.37 -25.44
C ALA A 851 -1.53 -29.03 -26.73
N GLU A 852 -2.35 -29.15 -27.79
CA GLU A 852 -1.91 -29.73 -29.07
C GLU A 852 -0.87 -28.84 -29.75
N PHE A 853 -1.11 -27.54 -29.80
CA PHE A 853 -0.16 -26.56 -30.32
C PHE A 853 1.14 -26.53 -29.51
N LEU A 854 1.08 -26.52 -28.18
CA LEU A 854 2.28 -26.54 -27.33
C LEU A 854 3.12 -27.81 -27.53
N ALA A 855 2.47 -28.97 -27.65
CA ALA A 855 3.13 -30.23 -27.99
C ALA A 855 3.81 -30.18 -29.36
N SER A 856 3.16 -29.57 -30.37
CA SER A 856 3.75 -29.38 -31.71
C SER A 856 5.00 -28.49 -31.73
N MET A 857 5.21 -27.68 -30.68
CA MET A 857 6.35 -26.78 -30.49
C MET A 857 7.39 -27.33 -29.48
N GLU A 858 7.28 -28.59 -29.09
CA GLU A 858 8.13 -29.28 -28.10
C GLU A 858 8.18 -28.56 -26.74
N ILE A 859 7.10 -27.89 -26.35
CA ILE A 859 6.96 -27.23 -25.05
C ILE A 859 6.17 -28.14 -24.11
N PRO A 860 6.72 -28.47 -22.92
CA PRO A 860 5.96 -29.18 -21.90
C PRO A 860 4.72 -28.38 -21.48
N VAL A 861 3.53 -29.00 -21.61
CA VAL A 861 2.27 -28.41 -21.14
C VAL A 861 2.26 -28.40 -19.61
N ILE A 862 2.19 -27.20 -19.03
CA ILE A 862 1.95 -26.97 -17.60
C ILE A 862 0.44 -26.93 -17.34
N HIS A 863 -0.31 -26.30 -18.24
CA HIS A 863 -1.76 -26.20 -18.16
C HIS A 863 -2.37 -25.92 -19.53
N ASP A 864 -3.35 -26.74 -19.92
CA ASP A 864 -4.10 -26.58 -21.14
C ASP A 864 -5.11 -25.43 -20.99
N LEU A 865 -4.99 -24.42 -21.85
CA LEU A 865 -5.84 -23.23 -21.81
C LEU A 865 -5.98 -22.66 -23.23
N PRO A 866 -6.87 -23.24 -24.07
CA PRO A 866 -6.89 -23.01 -25.52
C PRO A 866 -7.17 -21.56 -25.92
N GLY A 867 -7.77 -20.75 -25.05
CA GLY A 867 -7.96 -19.31 -25.28
C GLY A 867 -6.66 -18.49 -25.38
N VAL A 868 -5.51 -18.98 -24.93
CA VAL A 868 -4.26 -18.19 -24.86
C VAL A 868 -3.73 -17.87 -26.25
N GLY A 869 -3.87 -16.59 -26.62
CA GLY A 869 -3.49 -16.06 -27.92
C GLY A 869 -4.66 -15.92 -28.89
N GLU A 870 -5.79 -16.58 -28.64
CA GLU A 870 -7.01 -16.50 -29.48
C GLU A 870 -7.85 -15.26 -29.10
N ASN A 871 -8.91 -14.95 -29.86
CA ASN A 871 -9.75 -13.75 -29.65
C ASN A 871 -8.98 -12.40 -29.79
N LEU A 872 -7.86 -12.39 -30.54
CA LEU A 872 -7.16 -11.16 -30.90
C LEU A 872 -8.10 -10.24 -31.70
N GLN A 873 -8.19 -8.99 -31.26
CA GLN A 873 -9.03 -7.94 -31.85
C GLN A 873 -8.20 -6.67 -32.02
N ASP A 874 -8.50 -5.87 -33.05
CA ASP A 874 -7.90 -4.55 -33.29
C ASP A 874 -8.90 -3.63 -34.00
N HIS A 875 -8.66 -2.33 -33.94
CA HIS A 875 -9.34 -1.36 -34.79
C HIS A 875 -8.57 -1.19 -36.10
N LEU A 876 -9.25 -1.48 -37.21
CA LEU A 876 -8.75 -1.18 -38.54
C LEU A 876 -9.26 0.21 -38.96
N GLU A 877 -8.40 1.02 -39.57
CA GLU A 877 -8.70 2.38 -40.06
C GLU A 877 -8.29 2.53 -41.53
N MET A 878 -8.87 3.51 -42.22
CA MET A 878 -8.45 3.96 -43.54
C MET A 878 -8.33 5.49 -43.57
N TYR A 879 -7.49 6.02 -44.46
CA TYR A 879 -7.23 7.45 -44.56
C TYR A 879 -7.89 8.04 -45.81
N LEU A 880 -8.93 8.85 -45.62
CA LEU A 880 -9.55 9.60 -46.71
C LEU A 880 -8.92 10.99 -46.77
N GLN A 881 -8.20 11.24 -47.85
CA GLN A 881 -7.32 12.40 -48.01
C GLN A 881 -7.91 13.39 -49.00
N TYR A 882 -7.86 14.67 -48.65
CA TYR A 882 -8.35 15.78 -49.46
C TYR A 882 -7.30 16.88 -49.57
N GLU A 883 -7.21 17.50 -50.73
CA GLU A 883 -6.45 18.72 -50.95
C GLU A 883 -7.07 19.87 -50.13
N CYS A 884 -6.22 20.77 -49.64
CA CYS A 884 -6.62 21.96 -48.90
C CYS A 884 -6.35 23.21 -49.75
N LYS A 885 -7.42 23.86 -50.21
CA LYS A 885 -7.39 25.08 -51.05
C LYS A 885 -6.67 26.25 -50.38
N GLU A 886 -6.78 26.34 -49.05
CA GLU A 886 -6.10 27.38 -48.26
C GLU A 886 -4.83 26.82 -47.60
N PRO A 887 -3.77 27.63 -47.42
CA PRO A 887 -2.49 27.19 -46.86
C PRO A 887 -2.53 27.05 -45.32
N VAL A 888 -3.62 26.49 -44.77
CA VAL A 888 -3.88 26.37 -43.33
C VAL A 888 -3.55 24.98 -42.75
N SER A 889 -3.26 23.99 -43.59
CA SER A 889 -2.81 22.67 -43.14
C SER A 889 -1.39 22.68 -42.57
N LEU A 890 -1.03 21.66 -41.78
CA LEU A 890 0.29 21.50 -41.16
C LEU A 890 1.40 21.06 -42.12
N TYR A 891 1.15 20.98 -43.43
CA TYR A 891 2.16 20.66 -44.45
C TYR A 891 3.48 21.47 -44.31
N PRO A 892 3.48 22.78 -44.00
CA PRO A 892 4.72 23.52 -43.76
C PRO A 892 5.54 23.02 -42.57
N ALA A 893 4.93 22.41 -41.56
CA ALA A 893 5.63 21.86 -40.40
C ALA A 893 6.43 20.57 -40.73
N LEU A 894 6.05 19.85 -41.79
CA LEU A 894 6.80 18.69 -42.28
C LEU A 894 8.14 19.08 -42.92
N GLN A 895 8.28 20.33 -43.39
CA GLN A 895 9.48 20.81 -44.06
C GLN A 895 10.66 20.88 -43.08
N TRP A 896 11.75 20.18 -43.40
CA TRP A 896 12.90 19.98 -42.49
C TRP A 896 13.49 21.30 -41.94
N TYR A 897 13.45 22.38 -42.71
CA TYR A 897 13.97 23.70 -42.31
C TYR A 897 13.07 24.43 -41.28
N ASN A 898 11.79 24.06 -41.16
CA ASN A 898 10.88 24.61 -40.16
C ASN A 898 10.95 23.85 -38.82
N GLN A 899 11.36 22.57 -38.84
CA GLN A 899 11.41 21.70 -37.67
C GLN A 899 12.30 22.23 -36.52
N PRO A 900 13.50 22.83 -36.74
CA PRO A 900 14.31 23.39 -35.66
C PRO A 900 13.62 24.48 -34.85
N LYS A 901 12.83 25.35 -35.50
CA LYS A 901 12.07 26.41 -34.83
C LYS A 901 10.95 25.82 -33.96
N ILE A 902 10.23 24.83 -34.49
CA ILE A 902 9.17 24.11 -33.78
C ILE A 902 9.74 23.37 -32.56
N GLY A 903 10.87 22.69 -32.73
CA GLY A 903 11.58 21.99 -31.66
C GLY A 903 12.08 22.95 -30.56
N ALA A 904 12.60 24.12 -30.94
CA ALA A 904 13.04 25.13 -29.97
C ALA A 904 11.86 25.71 -29.16
N GLU A 905 10.75 26.07 -29.82
CA GLU A 905 9.55 26.57 -29.15
C GLU A 905 9.00 25.54 -28.14
N TRP A 906 8.86 24.28 -28.57
CA TRP A 906 8.43 23.19 -27.71
C TRP A 906 9.42 22.93 -26.55
N LEU A 907 10.73 22.98 -26.81
CA LEU A 907 11.74 22.66 -25.80
C LEU A 907 11.72 23.67 -24.65
N PHE A 908 11.70 24.97 -24.98
CA PHE A 908 11.81 26.06 -24.00
C PHE A 908 10.46 26.52 -23.43
N ASN A 909 9.42 26.62 -24.26
CA ASN A 909 8.11 27.17 -23.84
C ASN A 909 7.08 26.07 -23.56
N GLY A 910 7.22 24.89 -24.16
CA GLY A 910 6.18 23.84 -24.09
C GLY A 910 4.93 24.17 -24.92
N THR A 911 5.05 25.05 -25.92
CA THR A 911 3.95 25.55 -26.76
C THR A 911 4.14 25.21 -28.24
N GLY A 912 3.25 25.72 -29.09
CA GLY A 912 3.34 25.64 -30.54
C GLY A 912 2.99 24.27 -31.11
N VAL A 913 3.28 24.07 -32.40
CA VAL A 913 2.96 22.84 -33.14
C VAL A 913 3.57 21.61 -32.47
N GLY A 914 4.77 21.73 -31.88
CA GLY A 914 5.47 20.64 -31.20
C GLY A 914 4.74 20.07 -29.98
N ALA A 915 3.92 20.91 -29.31
CA ALA A 915 3.13 20.55 -28.13
C ALA A 915 1.76 19.90 -28.44
N SER A 916 1.34 19.89 -29.71
CA SER A 916 0.12 19.21 -30.17
C SER A 916 0.44 17.79 -30.65
N ASN A 917 -0.51 16.87 -30.50
CA ASN A 917 -0.48 15.55 -31.13
C ASN A 917 -1.20 15.52 -32.49
N GLN A 918 -1.66 16.66 -33.01
CA GLN A 918 -2.38 16.80 -34.29
C GLN A 918 -3.78 16.15 -34.39
N PHE A 919 -4.25 15.44 -33.35
CA PHE A 919 -5.57 14.80 -33.28
C PHE A 919 -6.51 15.53 -32.31
N GLU A 920 -6.89 16.78 -32.59
CA GLU A 920 -7.66 17.62 -31.65
C GLU A 920 -9.17 17.71 -31.95
N ALA A 921 -9.65 17.05 -33.02
CA ALA A 921 -11.07 16.86 -33.28
C ALA A 921 -11.34 15.48 -33.91
N GLY A 922 -12.56 15.00 -33.71
CA GLY A 922 -13.01 13.72 -34.20
C GLY A 922 -14.50 13.54 -33.97
N GLY A 923 -14.96 12.29 -34.02
CA GLY A 923 -16.35 11.96 -33.75
C GLY A 923 -16.61 10.46 -33.69
N PHE A 924 -17.78 10.11 -33.18
CA PHE A 924 -18.30 8.75 -33.14
C PHE A 924 -19.72 8.76 -33.70
N ILE A 925 -20.01 7.91 -34.67
CA ILE A 925 -21.34 7.87 -35.28
C ILE A 925 -21.85 6.44 -35.42
N ARG A 926 -23.17 6.31 -35.51
CA ARG A 926 -23.82 5.13 -36.07
C ARG A 926 -23.84 5.22 -37.59
N SER A 927 -23.47 4.16 -38.30
CA SER A 927 -23.66 4.07 -39.75
C SER A 927 -25.13 3.82 -40.12
N ARG A 928 -25.81 2.98 -39.32
CA ARG A 928 -27.17 2.46 -39.55
C ARG A 928 -27.97 2.40 -38.26
N ALA A 929 -29.30 2.31 -38.39
CA ALA A 929 -30.24 2.32 -37.27
C ALA A 929 -30.26 1.01 -36.46
N GLU A 930 -29.70 -0.07 -37.01
CA GLU A 930 -29.56 -1.38 -36.35
C GLU A 930 -28.50 -1.39 -35.23
N PHE A 931 -27.53 -0.48 -35.28
CA PHE A 931 -26.54 -0.31 -34.22
C PHE A 931 -27.12 0.51 -33.07
N SER A 932 -26.99 0.00 -31.84
CA SER A 932 -27.38 0.71 -30.62
C SER A 932 -26.24 1.56 -30.01
N TRP A 933 -25.02 1.41 -30.53
CA TRP A 933 -23.80 2.16 -30.18
C TRP A 933 -23.16 2.75 -31.44
N PRO A 934 -22.38 3.84 -31.36
CA PRO A 934 -21.66 4.36 -32.51
C PRO A 934 -20.55 3.38 -32.95
N ASN A 935 -20.69 2.82 -34.14
CA ASN A 935 -19.79 1.78 -34.67
C ASN A 935 -18.64 2.33 -35.53
N ILE A 936 -18.68 3.62 -35.91
CA ILE A 936 -17.60 4.28 -36.67
C ILE A 936 -16.94 5.37 -35.81
N GLN A 937 -15.61 5.35 -35.71
CA GLN A 937 -14.80 6.45 -35.17
C GLN A 937 -14.17 7.29 -36.29
N TYR A 938 -14.04 8.59 -36.02
CA TYR A 938 -13.29 9.56 -36.80
C TYR A 938 -12.16 10.17 -35.98
N HIS A 939 -10.94 10.17 -36.54
CA HIS A 939 -9.85 11.06 -36.13
C HIS A 939 -9.55 12.04 -37.25
N PHE A 940 -9.56 13.35 -36.99
CA PHE A 940 -9.23 14.35 -37.99
C PHE A 940 -7.79 14.85 -37.86
N LEU A 941 -7.07 14.94 -38.98
CA LEU A 941 -5.73 15.52 -39.04
C LEU A 941 -5.68 16.61 -40.12
N PRO A 942 -5.20 17.83 -39.79
CA PRO A 942 -4.99 18.90 -40.75
C PRO A 942 -3.70 18.70 -41.58
N VAL A 943 -3.42 17.47 -42.02
CA VAL A 943 -2.29 17.08 -42.90
C VAL A 943 -2.62 15.77 -43.62
N ALA A 944 -2.11 15.56 -44.84
CA ALA A 944 -2.26 14.30 -45.58
C ALA A 944 -0.96 13.46 -45.51
N ILE A 945 -0.95 12.41 -44.68
CA ILE A 945 0.23 11.58 -44.37
C ILE A 945 -0.16 10.21 -43.79
N ASN A 946 0.59 9.13 -44.05
CA ASN A 946 0.36 7.84 -43.37
C ASN A 946 0.99 7.82 -41.96
N TYR A 947 0.50 6.98 -41.03
CA TYR A 947 0.93 6.99 -39.61
C TYR A 947 2.44 6.82 -39.39
N ASN A 948 3.12 6.01 -40.21
CA ASN A 948 4.57 5.79 -40.12
C ASN A 948 5.42 6.92 -40.77
N GLY A 949 4.76 7.92 -41.37
CA GLY A 949 5.38 9.06 -42.04
C GLY A 949 5.79 8.80 -43.49
N SER A 950 5.50 7.61 -44.05
CA SER A 950 5.69 7.34 -45.47
C SER A 950 4.65 8.06 -46.34
N ASN A 951 4.95 8.23 -47.63
CA ASN A 951 4.05 8.73 -48.68
C ASN A 951 3.31 10.06 -48.38
N ALA A 952 3.91 10.95 -47.58
CA ALA A 952 3.38 12.29 -47.34
C ALA A 952 3.13 13.05 -48.67
N VAL A 953 1.90 13.53 -48.87
CA VAL A 953 1.54 14.27 -50.07
C VAL A 953 2.27 15.63 -50.04
N LYS A 954 2.92 15.99 -51.16
CA LYS A 954 3.77 17.20 -51.24
C LYS A 954 2.99 18.49 -51.51
N GLU A 955 1.78 18.59 -50.99
CA GLU A 955 0.88 19.72 -51.15
C GLU A 955 0.08 19.99 -49.86
N HIS A 956 -0.62 21.12 -49.79
CA HIS A 956 -1.51 21.38 -48.67
C HIS A 956 -2.71 20.40 -48.73
N GLY A 957 -2.90 19.60 -47.68
CA GLY A 957 -4.03 18.67 -47.58
C GLY A 957 -4.43 18.38 -46.13
N PHE A 958 -5.53 17.67 -45.94
CA PHE A 958 -6.03 17.16 -44.65
C PHE A 958 -6.70 15.80 -44.85
N GLN A 959 -6.93 15.07 -43.75
CA GLN A 959 -7.52 13.74 -43.83
C GLN A 959 -8.38 13.39 -42.62
N CYS A 960 -9.32 12.46 -42.84
CA CYS A 960 -9.95 11.70 -41.79
C CYS A 960 -9.36 10.30 -41.76
N HIS A 961 -8.95 9.84 -40.59
CA HIS A 961 -8.88 8.41 -40.34
C HIS A 961 -10.27 7.97 -39.90
N VAL A 962 -10.78 6.90 -40.51
CA VAL A 962 -12.11 6.37 -40.21
C VAL A 962 -12.03 4.85 -40.13
N GLY A 963 -12.67 4.28 -39.10
CA GLY A 963 -12.54 2.85 -38.79
C GLY A 963 -13.73 2.27 -38.05
N SER A 964 -13.90 0.95 -38.18
CA SER A 964 -14.86 0.15 -37.42
C SER A 964 -14.39 -0.02 -35.97
N MET A 965 -15.31 0.19 -35.02
CA MET A 965 -15.06 0.13 -33.59
C MET A 965 -15.48 -1.18 -32.92
N ARG A 966 -16.29 -2.02 -33.58
CA ARG A 966 -16.74 -3.31 -33.02
C ARG A 966 -16.79 -4.40 -34.09
N SER A 967 -15.72 -4.51 -34.88
CA SER A 967 -15.53 -5.60 -35.83
C SER A 967 -15.78 -6.97 -35.17
N PRO A 968 -16.60 -7.86 -35.78
CA PRO A 968 -16.73 -9.25 -35.35
C PRO A 968 -15.54 -10.12 -35.77
N SER A 969 -14.62 -9.66 -36.63
CA SER A 969 -13.41 -10.41 -37.00
C SER A 969 -12.58 -10.79 -35.76
N ARG A 970 -12.09 -12.04 -35.72
CA ARG A 970 -11.26 -12.56 -34.63
C ARG A 970 -10.01 -13.23 -35.17
N GLY A 971 -8.90 -12.89 -34.53
CA GLY A 971 -7.57 -13.35 -34.86
C GLY A 971 -6.91 -14.15 -33.74
N ARG A 972 -5.62 -14.41 -33.94
CA ARG A 972 -4.75 -15.21 -33.06
C ARG A 972 -3.32 -14.70 -32.97
N VAL A 973 -2.68 -14.96 -31.84
CA VAL A 973 -1.23 -14.84 -31.60
C VAL A 973 -0.67 -16.22 -31.28
N LYS A 974 0.28 -16.72 -32.07
CA LYS A 974 0.92 -18.03 -31.84
C LYS A 974 2.45 -17.92 -31.87
N LEU A 975 3.11 -18.65 -30.99
CA LEU A 975 4.55 -18.87 -30.97
C LEU A 975 5.09 -19.33 -32.36
N LYS A 976 6.23 -18.77 -32.80
CA LYS A 976 6.99 -19.27 -33.98
C LYS A 976 8.30 -19.99 -33.60
N SER A 977 8.89 -19.63 -32.46
CA SER A 977 10.16 -20.16 -31.96
C SER A 977 10.18 -20.04 -30.44
N ARG A 978 10.92 -20.94 -29.77
CA ARG A 978 11.17 -20.89 -28.32
C ARG A 978 12.11 -19.75 -27.91
N ASP A 979 12.79 -19.11 -28.86
CA ASP A 979 13.62 -17.93 -28.61
C ASP A 979 12.74 -16.72 -28.21
N PRO A 980 13.00 -16.06 -27.07
CA PRO A 980 12.23 -14.89 -26.63
C PRO A 980 12.45 -13.61 -27.45
N HIS A 981 13.45 -13.57 -28.33
CA HIS A 981 13.69 -12.48 -29.26
C HIS A 981 12.93 -12.64 -30.58
N GLU A 982 12.49 -13.85 -30.91
CA GLU A 982 11.72 -14.12 -32.14
C GLU A 982 10.29 -13.61 -32.04
N HIS A 983 9.80 -13.04 -33.15
CA HIS A 983 8.46 -12.48 -33.22
C HIS A 983 7.40 -13.59 -33.38
N PRO A 984 6.21 -13.46 -32.76
CA PRO A 984 5.16 -14.45 -32.93
C PRO A 984 4.51 -14.40 -34.32
N SER A 985 3.75 -15.45 -34.63
CA SER A 985 2.66 -15.44 -35.61
C SER A 985 1.55 -14.54 -35.08
N ILE A 986 1.15 -13.53 -35.85
CA ILE A 986 0.09 -12.59 -35.49
C ILE A 986 -0.83 -12.53 -36.70
N LEU A 987 -2.09 -12.93 -36.55
CA LEU A 987 -3.09 -12.86 -37.60
C LEU A 987 -4.33 -12.21 -36.98
N PHE A 988 -4.74 -11.04 -37.43
CA PHE A 988 -5.98 -10.40 -36.97
C PHE A 988 -7.21 -10.95 -37.68
N ASN A 989 -7.02 -11.52 -38.88
CA ASN A 989 -8.08 -12.04 -39.73
C ASN A 989 -9.06 -10.91 -40.13
N TYR A 990 -8.51 -9.74 -40.48
CA TYR A 990 -9.30 -8.55 -40.83
C TYR A 990 -10.29 -8.85 -41.95
N MET A 991 -11.46 -8.21 -41.89
CA MET A 991 -12.50 -8.29 -42.93
C MET A 991 -13.04 -9.71 -43.18
N SER A 992 -12.95 -10.60 -42.18
CA SER A 992 -13.47 -11.97 -42.25
C SER A 992 -14.99 -12.07 -42.20
N HIS A 993 -15.70 -10.98 -41.90
CA HIS A 993 -17.15 -10.90 -41.82
C HIS A 993 -17.74 -9.79 -42.70
N GLU A 994 -18.94 -10.01 -43.25
CA GLU A 994 -19.66 -9.05 -44.11
C GLU A 994 -19.93 -7.70 -43.42
N GLN A 995 -20.12 -7.69 -42.09
CA GLN A 995 -20.30 -6.44 -41.33
C GLN A 995 -19.09 -5.50 -41.49
N ASP A 996 -17.87 -6.05 -41.55
CA ASP A 996 -16.66 -5.22 -41.71
C ASP A 996 -16.68 -4.48 -43.06
N TRP A 997 -16.98 -5.21 -44.15
CA TRP A 997 -17.12 -4.65 -45.49
C TRP A 997 -18.21 -3.58 -45.54
N GLN A 998 -19.39 -3.88 -44.99
CA GLN A 998 -20.50 -2.94 -44.94
C GLN A 998 -20.15 -1.65 -44.18
N GLU A 999 -19.56 -1.76 -42.98
CA GLU A 999 -19.19 -0.61 -42.16
C GLU A 999 -18.14 0.27 -42.86
N PHE A 1000 -17.16 -0.32 -43.54
CA PHE A 1000 -16.15 0.44 -44.27
C PHE A 1000 -16.69 1.09 -45.56
N ARG A 1001 -17.57 0.43 -46.32
CA ARG A 1001 -18.26 1.05 -47.46
C ARG A 1001 -19.13 2.23 -47.02
N ASP A 1002 -19.88 2.06 -45.93
CA ASP A 1002 -20.67 3.13 -45.32
C ASP A 1002 -19.77 4.26 -44.82
N ALA A 1003 -18.66 3.95 -44.14
CA ALA A 1003 -17.68 4.93 -43.66
C ALA A 1003 -17.15 5.81 -44.80
N ILE A 1004 -16.75 5.24 -45.95
CA ILE A 1004 -16.31 6.03 -47.10
C ILE A 1004 -17.43 6.94 -47.61
N ARG A 1005 -18.64 6.40 -47.77
CA ARG A 1005 -19.80 7.13 -48.30
C ARG A 1005 -20.24 8.28 -47.39
N ILE A 1006 -20.33 8.02 -46.09
CA ILE A 1006 -20.67 9.02 -45.07
C ILE A 1006 -19.57 10.09 -44.97
N THR A 1007 -18.30 9.70 -45.00
CA THR A 1007 -17.18 10.67 -44.98
C THR A 1007 -17.22 11.57 -46.20
N ARG A 1008 -17.46 11.04 -47.40
CA ARG A 1008 -17.65 11.84 -48.62
C ARG A 1008 -18.83 12.80 -48.52
N GLU A 1009 -19.90 12.44 -47.81
CA GLU A 1009 -21.04 13.31 -47.55
C GLU A 1009 -20.73 14.42 -46.53
N ILE A 1010 -20.01 14.10 -45.44
CA ILE A 1010 -19.52 15.08 -44.46
C ILE A 1010 -18.57 16.08 -45.12
N MET A 1011 -17.58 15.58 -45.86
CA MET A 1011 -16.63 16.38 -46.63
C MET A 1011 -17.32 17.31 -47.64
N ARG A 1012 -18.55 16.98 -48.05
CA ARG A 1012 -19.36 17.77 -48.98
C ARG A 1012 -20.26 18.80 -48.29
N GLN A 1013 -20.26 18.95 -46.97
CA GLN A 1013 -21.06 19.98 -46.28
C GLN A 1013 -20.45 21.40 -46.39
N PRO A 1014 -21.28 22.47 -46.27
CA PRO A 1014 -20.86 23.86 -46.46
C PRO A 1014 -19.62 24.31 -45.66
N ALA A 1015 -19.48 23.91 -44.40
CA ALA A 1015 -18.37 24.29 -43.52
C ALA A 1015 -16.98 23.97 -44.08
N LEU A 1016 -16.88 22.94 -44.93
CA LEU A 1016 -15.63 22.53 -45.57
C LEU A 1016 -15.44 23.08 -46.99
N ASP A 1017 -16.41 23.74 -47.62
CA ASP A 1017 -16.27 24.18 -49.03
C ASP A 1017 -15.11 25.17 -49.27
N LYS A 1018 -14.83 26.02 -48.28
CA LYS A 1018 -13.68 26.95 -48.25
C LYS A 1018 -12.34 26.21 -48.31
N TYR A 1019 -12.26 25.05 -47.66
CA TYR A 1019 -11.02 24.32 -47.44
C TYR A 1019 -10.84 23.14 -48.41
N ARG A 1020 -11.87 22.34 -48.64
CA ARG A 1020 -11.82 21.09 -49.43
C ARG A 1020 -11.61 21.34 -50.92
N GLY A 1021 -10.45 20.92 -51.42
CA GLY A 1021 -10.09 20.76 -52.84
C GLY A 1021 -10.53 19.42 -53.41
N ARG A 1022 -9.69 18.78 -54.23
CA ARG A 1022 -9.94 17.42 -54.77
C ARG A 1022 -9.84 16.32 -53.71
N GLU A 1023 -10.56 15.22 -53.93
CA GLU A 1023 -10.33 13.96 -53.21
C GLU A 1023 -9.05 13.32 -53.76
N ILE A 1024 -8.10 13.02 -52.88
CA ILE A 1024 -6.79 12.43 -53.21
C ILE A 1024 -6.86 10.90 -53.08
N SER A 1025 -7.49 10.42 -52.01
CA SER A 1025 -7.69 9.00 -51.70
C SER A 1025 -9.07 8.84 -51.03
N PRO A 1026 -9.96 7.93 -51.48
CA PRO A 1026 -9.76 6.87 -52.48
C PRO A 1026 -9.68 7.35 -53.94
N GLY A 1027 -10.04 8.62 -54.20
CA GLY A 1027 -10.13 9.18 -55.54
C GLY A 1027 -11.52 9.04 -56.16
N LEU A 1028 -11.84 9.91 -57.12
CA LEU A 1028 -13.18 10.07 -57.68
C LEU A 1028 -13.69 8.85 -58.48
N ASP A 1029 -12.79 8.02 -59.02
CA ASP A 1029 -13.16 6.87 -59.86
C ASP A 1029 -13.58 5.64 -59.05
N CYS A 1030 -13.34 5.63 -57.73
CA CYS A 1030 -13.74 4.58 -56.80
C CYS A 1030 -15.15 4.88 -56.26
N GLN A 1031 -16.19 4.21 -56.77
CA GLN A 1031 -17.61 4.46 -56.46
C GLN A 1031 -18.45 3.21 -56.14
N THR A 1032 -18.23 2.09 -56.85
CA THR A 1032 -18.99 0.85 -56.65
C THR A 1032 -18.53 0.10 -55.39
N ASP A 1033 -19.34 -0.83 -54.89
CA ASP A 1033 -19.02 -1.62 -53.70
C ASP A 1033 -17.70 -2.41 -53.89
N GLU A 1034 -17.48 -2.97 -55.08
CA GLU A 1034 -16.27 -3.75 -55.43
C GLU A 1034 -15.02 -2.87 -55.49
N GLN A 1035 -15.15 -1.65 -56.01
CA GLN A 1035 -14.05 -0.67 -56.05
C GLN A 1035 -13.70 -0.17 -54.64
N LEU A 1036 -14.71 -0.01 -53.78
CA LEU A 1036 -14.52 0.39 -52.38
C LEU A 1036 -13.86 -0.75 -51.58
N ASP A 1037 -14.29 -1.99 -51.77
CA ASP A 1037 -13.66 -3.17 -51.18
C ASP A 1037 -12.21 -3.31 -51.59
N GLU A 1038 -11.91 -3.19 -52.89
CA GLU A 1038 -10.54 -3.31 -53.39
C GLU A 1038 -9.66 -2.16 -52.90
N PHE A 1039 -10.23 -0.96 -52.71
CA PHE A 1039 -9.53 0.12 -52.01
C PHE A 1039 -9.21 -0.27 -50.56
N VAL A 1040 -10.20 -0.77 -49.79
CA VAL A 1040 -10.04 -1.21 -48.39
C VAL A 1040 -8.96 -2.30 -48.28
N ARG A 1041 -9.02 -3.34 -49.12
CA ARG A 1041 -8.04 -4.45 -49.15
C ARG A 1041 -6.61 -3.96 -49.23
N ASN A 1042 -6.36 -2.94 -50.05
CA ASN A 1042 -5.02 -2.44 -50.33
C ASN A 1042 -4.55 -1.32 -49.39
N HIS A 1043 -5.46 -0.52 -48.82
CA HIS A 1043 -5.11 0.73 -48.13
C HIS A 1043 -5.53 0.83 -46.66
N ALA A 1044 -6.39 -0.06 -46.15
CA ALA A 1044 -6.68 -0.06 -44.72
C ALA A 1044 -5.46 -0.52 -43.91
N GLU A 1045 -5.25 0.10 -42.75
CA GLU A 1045 -4.11 -0.04 -41.86
C GLU A 1045 -4.59 -0.18 -40.41
N THR A 1046 -3.76 -0.76 -39.53
CA THR A 1046 -4.09 -0.89 -38.11
C THR A 1046 -4.06 0.47 -37.41
N ALA A 1047 -5.06 0.74 -36.56
CA ALA A 1047 -5.06 1.88 -35.65
C ALA A 1047 -4.19 1.64 -34.39
N PHE A 1048 -3.42 0.54 -34.37
CA PHE A 1048 -2.49 0.18 -33.32
C PHE A 1048 -3.17 -0.09 -31.95
N HIS A 1049 -4.33 -0.73 -31.98
CA HIS A 1049 -5.21 -1.08 -30.85
C HIS A 1049 -5.39 -2.61 -30.59
N PRO A 1050 -4.36 -3.49 -30.68
CA PRO A 1050 -4.53 -4.91 -30.40
C PRO A 1050 -4.93 -5.18 -28.93
N CYS A 1051 -5.91 -6.06 -28.75
CA CYS A 1051 -6.45 -6.52 -27.47
C CYS A 1051 -7.04 -7.94 -27.55
N GLY A 1052 -7.58 -8.44 -26.42
CA GLY A 1052 -8.42 -9.64 -26.38
C GLY A 1052 -7.74 -11.01 -26.41
N SER A 1053 -6.43 -11.05 -26.68
CA SER A 1053 -5.62 -12.27 -26.79
C SER A 1053 -5.41 -13.08 -25.49
N CYS A 1054 -5.86 -12.54 -24.35
CA CYS A 1054 -5.95 -13.21 -23.05
C CYS A 1054 -7.28 -12.85 -22.36
N LYS A 1055 -8.38 -12.87 -23.12
CA LYS A 1055 -9.76 -12.51 -22.73
C LYS A 1055 -10.14 -12.83 -21.27
N MET A 1056 -10.75 -11.86 -20.58
CA MET A 1056 -11.44 -12.09 -19.30
C MET A 1056 -12.83 -12.69 -19.47
N GLY A 1057 -13.28 -13.49 -18.50
CA GLY A 1057 -14.61 -14.10 -18.48
C GLY A 1057 -14.62 -15.38 -17.66
N HIS A 1058 -15.64 -16.21 -17.88
CA HIS A 1058 -15.77 -17.54 -17.27
C HIS A 1058 -16.28 -18.60 -18.28
N ASP A 1059 -16.16 -18.31 -19.59
CA ASP A 1059 -16.40 -19.27 -20.68
C ASP A 1059 -15.15 -20.10 -21.00
N GLU A 1060 -15.29 -21.16 -21.81
CA GLU A 1060 -14.22 -22.11 -22.17
C GLU A 1060 -13.01 -21.45 -22.85
N MET A 1061 -13.18 -20.27 -23.46
CA MET A 1061 -12.12 -19.49 -24.11
C MET A 1061 -11.61 -18.33 -23.23
N ALA A 1062 -12.11 -18.19 -22.00
CA ALA A 1062 -11.61 -17.19 -21.06
C ALA A 1062 -10.21 -17.58 -20.57
N VAL A 1063 -9.27 -16.66 -20.75
CA VAL A 1063 -7.88 -16.82 -20.30
C VAL A 1063 -7.65 -16.16 -18.95
N VAL A 1064 -8.50 -15.22 -18.52
CA VAL A 1064 -8.48 -14.63 -17.17
C VAL A 1064 -9.89 -14.48 -16.58
N ASP A 1065 -9.98 -14.25 -15.27
CA ASP A 1065 -11.20 -13.91 -14.55
C ASP A 1065 -11.37 -12.39 -14.35
N GLU A 1066 -12.37 -12.00 -13.54
CA GLU A 1066 -12.75 -10.61 -13.29
C GLU A 1066 -11.70 -9.75 -12.58
N GLN A 1067 -10.60 -10.35 -12.11
CA GLN A 1067 -9.49 -9.66 -11.45
C GLN A 1067 -8.17 -9.84 -12.21
N GLY A 1068 -8.22 -10.28 -13.48
CA GLY A 1068 -7.05 -10.53 -14.33
C GLY A 1068 -6.22 -11.72 -13.87
N ARG A 1069 -6.70 -12.53 -12.92
CA ARG A 1069 -6.13 -13.85 -12.62
C ARG A 1069 -6.34 -14.63 -13.90
N VAL A 1070 -5.29 -15.22 -14.51
CA VAL A 1070 -5.46 -16.15 -15.65
C VAL A 1070 -6.50 -17.26 -15.31
N HIS A 1071 -6.89 -18.17 -16.21
CA HIS A 1071 -7.78 -19.32 -15.93
C HIS A 1071 -7.02 -20.63 -15.75
N GLY A 1072 -7.62 -21.52 -14.95
CA GLY A 1072 -7.14 -22.85 -14.53
C GLY A 1072 -5.70 -23.03 -14.00
N LEU A 1073 -4.75 -22.10 -14.17
CA LEU A 1073 -3.53 -21.79 -13.40
C LEU A 1073 -3.83 -21.19 -12.00
N GLN A 1074 -3.00 -20.38 -11.34
CA GLN A 1074 -3.21 -19.61 -10.08
C GLN A 1074 -1.96 -18.70 -9.95
N GLY A 1075 -1.69 -17.92 -8.89
CA GLY A 1075 -0.39 -17.20 -8.71
C GLY A 1075 0.17 -16.18 -9.73
N LEU A 1076 -0.52 -16.01 -10.85
CA LEU A 1076 -0.12 -15.29 -12.04
C LEU A 1076 -1.36 -14.52 -12.53
N ARG A 1077 -1.21 -13.22 -12.73
CA ARG A 1077 -2.22 -12.37 -13.38
C ARG A 1077 -1.70 -11.89 -14.73
N VAL A 1078 -2.60 -11.66 -15.66
CA VAL A 1078 -2.36 -10.82 -16.83
C VAL A 1078 -3.11 -9.51 -16.59
N VAL A 1079 -2.41 -8.38 -16.69
CA VAL A 1079 -2.93 -7.05 -16.38
C VAL A 1079 -2.47 -6.09 -17.46
N ASP A 1080 -3.08 -6.20 -18.64
CA ASP A 1080 -2.88 -5.34 -19.80
C ASP A 1080 -4.06 -5.48 -20.80
N ALA A 1081 -3.97 -4.85 -21.97
CA ALA A 1081 -5.04 -4.84 -22.99
C ALA A 1081 -5.43 -6.24 -23.54
N SER A 1082 -4.59 -7.27 -23.37
CA SER A 1082 -4.94 -8.65 -23.76
C SER A 1082 -6.22 -9.16 -23.08
N ILE A 1083 -6.58 -8.65 -21.89
CA ILE A 1083 -7.72 -9.18 -21.12
C ILE A 1083 -9.08 -8.63 -21.53
N MET A 1084 -9.15 -7.61 -22.40
CA MET A 1084 -10.43 -7.04 -22.85
C MET A 1084 -11.26 -8.11 -23.57
N PRO A 1085 -12.46 -8.48 -23.10
CA PRO A 1085 -13.19 -9.63 -23.65
C PRO A 1085 -13.70 -9.35 -25.06
N GLN A 1086 -14.17 -8.12 -25.25
CA GLN A 1086 -14.49 -7.51 -26.52
C GLN A 1086 -13.82 -6.14 -26.58
N ILE A 1087 -13.33 -5.75 -27.75
CA ILE A 1087 -12.76 -4.42 -27.98
C ILE A 1087 -13.79 -3.32 -27.67
N ILE A 1088 -13.30 -2.21 -27.11
CA ILE A 1088 -14.11 -1.05 -26.75
C ILE A 1088 -14.19 -0.06 -27.92
N THR A 1089 -15.30 0.68 -27.99
CA THR A 1089 -15.50 1.81 -28.88
C THR A 1089 -14.66 3.01 -28.42
N GLY A 1090 -13.41 3.06 -28.89
CA GLY A 1090 -12.45 4.14 -28.61
C GLY A 1090 -11.01 3.68 -28.46
N ASN A 1091 -10.11 4.61 -28.13
CA ASN A 1091 -8.67 4.32 -28.01
C ASN A 1091 -8.34 3.51 -26.74
N LEU A 1092 -7.60 2.40 -26.86
CA LEU A 1092 -7.42 1.45 -25.75
C LEU A 1092 -6.56 1.93 -24.57
N ASN A 1093 -5.79 3.01 -24.74
CA ASN A 1093 -4.80 3.43 -23.74
C ASN A 1093 -5.45 3.82 -22.41
N ALA A 1094 -6.54 4.60 -22.43
CA ALA A 1094 -7.23 5.00 -21.20
C ALA A 1094 -7.85 3.80 -20.48
N THR A 1095 -8.50 2.90 -21.22
CA THR A 1095 -9.12 1.67 -20.71
C THR A 1095 -8.09 0.70 -20.12
N THR A 1096 -6.91 0.59 -20.73
CA THR A 1096 -5.81 -0.24 -20.21
C THR A 1096 -5.29 0.29 -18.87
N ILE A 1097 -5.22 1.62 -18.71
CA ILE A 1097 -4.83 2.26 -17.44
C ILE A 1097 -5.93 2.06 -16.39
N MET A 1098 -7.21 2.18 -16.76
CA MET A 1098 -8.36 1.90 -15.89
C MET A 1098 -8.36 0.44 -15.38
N ILE A 1099 -8.14 -0.53 -16.27
CA ILE A 1099 -7.95 -1.95 -15.92
C ILE A 1099 -6.82 -2.12 -14.89
N GLY A 1100 -5.67 -1.50 -15.15
CA GLY A 1100 -4.52 -1.52 -14.24
C GLY A 1100 -4.84 -0.95 -12.86
N GLU A 1101 -5.54 0.19 -12.80
CA GLU A 1101 -5.95 0.84 -11.55
C GLU A 1101 -6.97 0.01 -10.74
N LYS A 1102 -7.97 -0.58 -11.42
CA LYS A 1102 -9.00 -1.43 -10.80
C LYS A 1102 -8.39 -2.70 -10.22
N ILE A 1103 -7.54 -3.38 -11.00
CA ILE A 1103 -6.87 -4.62 -10.56
C ILE A 1103 -5.78 -4.33 -9.51
N ALA A 1104 -5.12 -3.16 -9.54
CA ALA A 1104 -4.14 -2.78 -8.52
C ALA A 1104 -4.75 -2.63 -7.12
N ASP A 1105 -5.99 -2.15 -7.00
CA ASP A 1105 -6.69 -2.11 -5.71
C ASP A 1105 -7.11 -3.53 -5.24
N ALA A 1106 -7.49 -4.42 -6.16
CA ALA A 1106 -7.72 -5.84 -5.87
C ALA A 1106 -6.46 -6.58 -5.39
N ILE A 1107 -5.31 -6.39 -6.05
CA ILE A 1107 -3.99 -6.96 -5.64
C ILE A 1107 -3.59 -6.49 -4.22
N ARG A 1108 -4.11 -5.34 -3.78
CA ARG A 1108 -3.88 -4.73 -2.46
C ARG A 1108 -4.96 -5.08 -1.43
N ASN A 1109 -5.96 -5.90 -1.77
CA ASN A 1109 -7.13 -6.22 -0.94
C ASN A 1109 -7.86 -4.97 -0.41
N LYS A 1110 -7.97 -3.92 -1.24
CA LYS A 1110 -8.80 -2.74 -0.93
C LYS A 1110 -10.25 -2.99 -1.33
N ALA A 1111 -11.17 -2.33 -0.64
CA ALA A 1111 -12.54 -2.20 -1.12
C ALA A 1111 -12.55 -1.52 -2.51
N PRO A 1112 -13.41 -1.97 -3.45
CA PRO A 1112 -13.63 -1.27 -4.72
C PRO A 1112 -14.05 0.19 -4.51
N LEU A 1113 -13.73 1.06 -5.46
CA LEU A 1113 -14.21 2.44 -5.43
C LEU A 1113 -15.75 2.48 -5.49
N PRO A 1114 -16.41 3.45 -4.81
CA PRO A 1114 -17.85 3.61 -4.88
C PRO A 1114 -18.35 3.76 -6.32
N ARG A 1115 -19.39 2.99 -6.67
CA ARG A 1115 -20.06 3.03 -7.98
C ARG A 1115 -20.55 4.45 -8.28
N SER A 1116 -20.29 4.92 -9.50
CA SER A 1116 -20.71 6.26 -9.95
C SER A 1116 -22.22 6.36 -10.13
N THR A 1117 -22.76 7.56 -9.91
CA THR A 1117 -24.16 7.93 -10.18
C THR A 1117 -24.31 8.79 -11.45
N ALA A 1118 -23.22 9.01 -12.19
CA ALA A 1118 -23.23 9.79 -13.43
C ALA A 1118 -24.16 9.15 -14.48
N ARG A 1119 -24.95 9.98 -15.16
CA ARG A 1119 -25.78 9.53 -16.30
C ARG A 1119 -24.91 9.41 -17.56
N TYR A 1120 -25.36 8.64 -18.55
CA TYR A 1120 -24.69 8.55 -19.84
C TYR A 1120 -25.73 8.31 -20.94
N TYR A 1121 -25.42 8.76 -22.15
CA TYR A 1121 -26.31 8.70 -23.29
C TYR A 1121 -26.48 7.27 -23.82
N LYS A 1122 -27.72 6.91 -24.12
CA LYS A 1122 -28.09 5.73 -24.92
C LYS A 1122 -29.00 6.22 -26.04
N ALA A 1123 -28.76 5.78 -27.27
CA ALA A 1123 -29.51 6.28 -28.42
C ALA A 1123 -30.97 5.76 -28.46
N GLU A 1124 -31.21 4.55 -27.96
CA GLU A 1124 -32.53 3.89 -27.96
C GLU A 1124 -33.22 3.99 -29.33
N GLN A 1125 -34.38 4.65 -29.42
CA GLN A 1125 -35.14 4.85 -30.67
C GLN A 1125 -34.76 6.14 -31.43
N ALA A 1126 -33.73 6.87 -31.00
CA ALA A 1126 -33.32 8.10 -31.67
C ALA A 1126 -32.76 7.81 -33.08
N PRO A 1127 -33.14 8.60 -34.10
CA PRO A 1127 -32.65 8.43 -35.45
C PRO A 1127 -31.13 8.59 -35.50
N VAL A 1128 -30.47 7.87 -36.42
CA VAL A 1128 -29.01 7.90 -36.64
C VAL A 1128 -28.48 9.33 -36.81
N ARG A 1129 -29.23 10.16 -37.53
CA ARG A 1129 -28.93 11.56 -37.82
C ARG A 1129 -30.17 12.32 -38.26
N LYS A 1130 -30.10 13.66 -38.23
CA LYS A 1130 -31.09 14.57 -38.83
C LYS A 1130 -30.87 14.66 -40.36
N GLU A 1131 -31.75 15.37 -41.06
CA GLU A 1131 -31.49 15.68 -42.48
C GLU A 1131 -30.22 16.54 -42.62
N PRO A 1132 -29.32 16.23 -43.58
CA PRO A 1132 -28.13 17.03 -43.83
C PRO A 1132 -28.49 18.36 -44.51
N VAL A 1133 -27.71 19.41 -44.21
CA VAL A 1133 -27.86 20.76 -44.78
C VAL A 1133 -27.70 20.72 -46.31
N ARG A 1134 -26.68 19.99 -46.80
CA ARG A 1134 -26.55 19.65 -48.22
C ARG A 1134 -26.99 18.20 -48.45
N LYS A 1135 -28.19 18.03 -49.00
CA LYS A 1135 -28.65 16.75 -49.55
C LYS A 1135 -27.86 16.43 -50.83
N ILE A 1136 -27.14 15.31 -50.82
CA ILE A 1136 -26.41 14.79 -51.97
C ILE A 1136 -27.25 13.69 -52.58
N GLN A 1137 -27.55 13.78 -53.88
CA GLN A 1137 -28.20 12.67 -54.58
C GLN A 1137 -27.27 11.45 -54.53
N ARG A 1138 -27.73 10.35 -53.91
CA ARG A 1138 -27.12 9.04 -54.12
C ARG A 1138 -27.25 8.72 -55.61
N ILE A 1139 -26.13 8.45 -56.27
CA ILE A 1139 -26.16 7.84 -57.60
C ILE A 1139 -26.59 6.39 -57.39
N THR A 1140 -27.90 6.14 -57.43
CA THR A 1140 -28.44 4.77 -57.52
C THR A 1140 -28.19 4.26 -58.93
N VAL A 1141 -27.13 3.48 -59.08
CA VAL A 1141 -26.98 2.54 -60.20
C VAL A 1141 -28.12 1.52 -60.08
N PRO A 1142 -28.98 1.32 -61.10
CA PRO A 1142 -30.01 0.30 -61.06
C PRO A 1142 -29.35 -1.08 -61.20
N HIS A 1143 -29.57 -1.96 -60.22
CA HIS A 1143 -29.14 -3.36 -60.27
C HIS A 1143 -30.28 -4.23 -60.84
N ILE A 1144 -29.98 -5.09 -61.82
CA ILE A 1144 -30.97 -5.93 -62.49
C ILE A 1144 -30.66 -7.40 -62.19
N GLU A 1145 -31.14 -7.87 -61.03
CA GLU A 1145 -30.94 -9.26 -60.59
C GLU A 1145 -31.73 -10.26 -61.47
N ILE A 1146 -31.06 -10.91 -62.43
CA ILE A 1146 -31.63 -12.03 -63.20
C ILE A 1146 -31.33 -13.34 -62.47
N LYS A 1147 -32.28 -13.80 -61.64
CA LYS A 1147 -32.18 -15.10 -60.96
C LYS A 1147 -32.24 -16.27 -61.95
N CYS A 1148 -31.31 -17.23 -61.81
CA CYS A 1148 -31.11 -18.32 -62.76
C CYS A 1148 -32.37 -19.18 -63.00
N PHE A 1149 -32.55 -19.60 -64.26
CA PHE A 1149 -33.69 -20.38 -64.74
C PHE A 1149 -33.74 -21.80 -64.14
N PRO A 1150 -34.95 -22.33 -63.82
CA PRO A 1150 -35.16 -23.76 -63.67
C PRO A 1150 -34.81 -24.50 -64.98
N ARG A 1151 -34.19 -25.69 -64.90
CA ARG A 1151 -33.74 -26.43 -66.10
C ARG A 1151 -34.88 -27.05 -66.93
N ASP A 1152 -36.10 -27.09 -66.38
CA ASP A 1152 -37.23 -27.86 -66.93
C ASP A 1152 -38.45 -26.97 -67.33
N LEU A 1153 -38.20 -25.85 -68.02
CA LEU A 1153 -39.27 -24.98 -68.54
C LEU A 1153 -39.89 -25.53 -69.84
N THR A 1154 -41.21 -25.39 -69.99
CA THR A 1154 -41.92 -25.65 -71.26
C THR A 1154 -41.68 -24.51 -72.27
N ASP A 1155 -41.92 -24.76 -73.55
CA ASP A 1155 -41.63 -23.77 -74.59
C ASP A 1155 -42.51 -22.51 -74.49
N GLU A 1156 -43.76 -22.62 -74.04
CA GLU A 1156 -44.61 -21.46 -73.72
C GLU A 1156 -44.05 -20.64 -72.54
N GLN A 1157 -43.49 -21.28 -71.52
CA GLN A 1157 -42.88 -20.59 -70.38
C GLN A 1157 -41.60 -19.85 -70.78
N LYS A 1158 -40.76 -20.44 -71.64
CA LYS A 1158 -39.58 -19.77 -72.20
C LYS A 1158 -39.98 -18.51 -72.96
N GLN A 1159 -41.03 -18.60 -73.78
CA GLN A 1159 -41.52 -17.49 -74.60
C GLN A 1159 -42.12 -16.36 -73.75
N ALA A 1160 -42.79 -16.68 -72.64
CA ALA A 1160 -43.28 -15.70 -71.67
C ALA A 1160 -42.13 -14.93 -70.99
N VAL A 1161 -41.11 -15.63 -70.47
CA VAL A 1161 -39.96 -14.99 -69.80
C VAL A 1161 -39.13 -14.16 -70.79
N ALA A 1162 -39.02 -14.58 -72.05
CA ALA A 1162 -38.40 -13.80 -73.12
C ALA A 1162 -39.08 -12.43 -73.29
N SER A 1163 -40.42 -12.42 -73.33
CA SER A 1163 -41.20 -11.19 -73.46
C SER A 1163 -41.04 -10.29 -72.24
N GLU A 1164 -41.05 -10.86 -71.03
CA GLU A 1164 -40.92 -10.12 -69.78
C GLU A 1164 -39.52 -9.48 -69.62
N MET A 1165 -38.45 -10.22 -69.93
CA MET A 1165 -37.09 -9.64 -70.03
C MET A 1165 -37.02 -8.52 -71.08
N CYS A 1166 -37.64 -8.72 -72.24
CA CYS A 1166 -37.67 -7.72 -73.32
C CYS A 1166 -38.34 -6.42 -72.87
N ASP A 1167 -39.41 -6.50 -72.07
CA ASP A 1167 -40.11 -5.32 -71.56
C ASP A 1167 -39.41 -4.66 -70.37
N VAL A 1168 -38.77 -5.44 -69.49
CA VAL A 1168 -37.88 -4.89 -68.42
C VAL A 1168 -36.73 -4.10 -69.03
N LEU A 1169 -36.07 -4.63 -70.06
CA LEU A 1169 -34.94 -3.97 -70.71
C LEU A 1169 -35.38 -2.72 -71.50
N LYS A 1170 -36.47 -2.79 -72.28
CA LYS A 1170 -37.05 -1.60 -72.95
C LYS A 1170 -37.41 -0.48 -71.95
N LYS A 1171 -37.93 -0.85 -70.77
CA LYS A 1171 -38.35 0.10 -69.72
C LYS A 1171 -37.17 0.86 -69.10
N HIS A 1172 -35.98 0.25 -69.03
CA HIS A 1172 -34.79 0.87 -68.41
C HIS A 1172 -33.86 1.55 -69.42
N PHE A 1173 -33.74 1.02 -70.65
CA PHE A 1173 -32.78 1.52 -71.66
C PHE A 1173 -33.43 2.29 -72.83
N GLY A 1174 -34.75 2.24 -72.98
CA GLY A 1174 -35.49 2.96 -74.03
C GLY A 1174 -35.57 2.23 -75.37
N SER A 1175 -36.65 2.46 -76.12
CA SER A 1175 -37.05 1.64 -77.27
C SER A 1175 -36.27 1.85 -78.58
N LYS A 1176 -35.04 2.36 -78.53
CA LYS A 1176 -34.27 2.79 -79.72
C LYS A 1176 -32.76 2.45 -79.69
N ASP A 1177 -32.26 1.74 -78.68
CA ASP A 1177 -30.86 1.33 -78.68
C ASP A 1177 -30.67 0.07 -79.54
N GLU A 1178 -29.99 0.20 -80.68
CA GLU A 1178 -29.78 -0.91 -81.64
C GLU A 1178 -29.04 -2.10 -81.01
N SER A 1179 -28.19 -1.84 -80.02
CA SER A 1179 -27.43 -2.83 -79.25
C SER A 1179 -28.35 -3.88 -78.57
N LEU A 1180 -29.53 -3.46 -78.13
CA LEU A 1180 -30.53 -4.29 -77.46
C LEU A 1180 -31.22 -5.26 -78.45
N SER A 1181 -31.29 -4.90 -79.73
CA SER A 1181 -31.88 -5.74 -80.78
C SER A 1181 -30.99 -6.94 -81.19
N VAL A 1182 -29.69 -6.90 -80.84
CA VAL A 1182 -28.74 -7.99 -81.10
C VAL A 1182 -28.88 -9.07 -80.04
N ALA A 1183 -28.84 -8.71 -78.76
CA ALA A 1183 -29.02 -9.64 -77.65
C ALA A 1183 -30.35 -10.42 -77.75
N LEU A 1184 -31.45 -9.72 -78.08
CA LEU A 1184 -32.77 -10.35 -78.27
C LEU A 1184 -32.78 -11.38 -79.41
N LYS A 1185 -32.14 -11.09 -80.55
CA LYS A 1185 -32.00 -12.07 -81.65
C LYS A 1185 -31.17 -13.28 -81.29
N MET A 1186 -30.14 -13.12 -80.44
CA MET A 1186 -29.29 -14.23 -80.03
C MET A 1186 -30.02 -15.16 -79.04
N VAL A 1187 -30.84 -14.62 -78.14
CA VAL A 1187 -31.74 -15.41 -77.30
C VAL A 1187 -32.72 -16.21 -78.17
N GLU A 1188 -33.37 -15.58 -79.16
CA GLU A 1188 -34.27 -16.27 -80.10
C GLU A 1188 -33.59 -17.36 -80.94
N GLN A 1189 -32.34 -17.15 -81.38
CA GLN A 1189 -31.58 -18.11 -82.20
C GLN A 1189 -30.93 -19.25 -81.39
N SER A 1190 -30.77 -19.10 -80.07
CA SER A 1190 -30.09 -20.08 -79.21
C SER A 1190 -30.87 -21.38 -78.98
N ASN A 1191 -32.16 -21.41 -79.30
CA ASN A 1191 -33.10 -22.48 -78.96
C ASN A 1191 -33.11 -22.83 -77.44
N TRP A 1192 -32.77 -21.87 -76.58
CA TRP A 1192 -32.83 -21.97 -75.11
C TRP A 1192 -31.98 -23.08 -74.49
N LYS A 1193 -30.82 -23.39 -75.08
CA LYS A 1193 -29.84 -24.31 -74.49
C LYS A 1193 -28.97 -23.60 -73.45
N ALA A 1194 -28.98 -24.11 -72.22
CA ALA A 1194 -28.22 -23.53 -71.09
C ALA A 1194 -26.72 -23.34 -71.40
N GLU A 1195 -26.09 -24.28 -72.11
CA GLU A 1195 -24.67 -24.22 -72.49
C GLU A 1195 -24.34 -23.02 -73.39
N VAL A 1196 -25.30 -22.52 -74.18
CA VAL A 1196 -25.13 -21.33 -75.05
C VAL A 1196 -25.32 -20.03 -74.26
N TRP A 1197 -26.14 -20.06 -73.22
CA TRP A 1197 -26.36 -18.91 -72.34
C TRP A 1197 -25.07 -18.50 -71.63
N ASP A 1198 -24.45 -19.44 -70.91
CA ASP A 1198 -23.27 -19.16 -70.09
C ASP A 1198 -22.00 -18.87 -70.92
N THR A 1199 -21.90 -19.44 -72.13
CA THR A 1199 -20.67 -19.33 -72.95
C THR A 1199 -20.70 -18.27 -74.04
N GLN A 1200 -21.88 -17.78 -74.46
CA GLN A 1200 -22.01 -16.83 -75.57
C GLN A 1200 -22.88 -15.62 -75.23
N ILE A 1201 -24.05 -15.82 -74.60
CA ILE A 1201 -25.01 -14.73 -74.37
C ILE A 1201 -24.64 -13.88 -73.16
N ALA A 1202 -24.33 -14.50 -72.01
CA ALA A 1202 -23.96 -13.77 -70.80
C ALA A 1202 -22.69 -12.90 -70.97
N PRO A 1203 -21.60 -13.37 -71.62
CA PRO A 1203 -20.42 -12.53 -71.86
C PRO A 1203 -20.67 -11.36 -72.82
N GLU A 1204 -21.53 -11.51 -73.83
CA GLU A 1204 -21.88 -10.41 -74.72
C GLU A 1204 -22.85 -9.42 -74.08
N MET A 1205 -23.81 -9.86 -73.26
CA MET A 1205 -24.63 -8.95 -72.46
C MET A 1205 -23.79 -8.15 -71.46
N ASP A 1206 -22.84 -8.78 -70.76
CA ASP A 1206 -21.88 -8.09 -69.89
C ASP A 1206 -20.99 -7.11 -70.67
N SER A 1207 -20.63 -7.43 -71.93
CA SER A 1207 -19.92 -6.50 -72.82
C SER A 1207 -20.78 -5.29 -73.23
N LEU A 1208 -22.05 -5.52 -73.55
CA LEU A 1208 -23.00 -4.48 -74.01
C LEU A 1208 -23.41 -3.51 -72.88
N LEU A 1209 -23.37 -3.96 -71.62
CA LEU A 1209 -23.83 -3.17 -70.47
C LEU A 1209 -22.75 -2.29 -69.82
N LYS A 1210 -21.50 -2.31 -70.33
CA LYS A 1210 -20.37 -1.47 -69.87
C LYS A 1210 -20.48 0.04 -70.22
N LYS A 1211 -21.70 0.57 -70.31
CA LYS A 1211 -21.97 2.02 -70.34
C LYS A 1211 -21.96 2.57 -68.90
N PRO A 1212 -21.46 3.79 -68.63
CA PRO A 1212 -21.44 4.33 -67.27
C PRO A 1212 -22.84 4.45 -66.67
N GLY A 1213 -23.08 3.80 -65.53
CA GLY A 1213 -24.32 3.93 -64.75
C GLY A 1213 -25.23 2.70 -64.68
N TYR A 1214 -24.81 1.54 -65.19
CA TYR A 1214 -25.53 0.27 -65.06
C TYR A 1214 -24.55 -0.88 -64.76
N SER A 1215 -24.98 -1.86 -63.96
CA SER A 1215 -24.40 -3.20 -63.91
C SER A 1215 -25.54 -4.22 -63.94
N LEU A 1216 -25.30 -5.39 -64.52
CA LEU A 1216 -26.22 -6.52 -64.38
C LEU A 1216 -25.99 -7.15 -63.00
#